data_AF-A1A5B4-F1
#
_entry.id   AF-A1A5B4-F1
#
_cell.length_a   1.000
_cell.length_b   1.000
_cell.length_c   1.000
_cell.angle_alpha   90.00
_cell.angle_beta   90.00
_cell.angle_gamma   90.00
#
_symmetry.space_group_name_H-M   'P 1'
#
loop_
_entity.id
_entity.type
_entity.pdbx_description
1 polymer ?
#
loop_
_entity_poly.entity_id
_entity_poly.type
_entity_poly.pdbx_seq_one_letter_code
_entity_poly.pdbx_strand_id
1 'polypeptide(L)'
;MQGEESLRILVEPEGDSFPLMEISTCETEASEQWDYVLVAQRHTQRDPRQARQQQFLEELRRKGFHIKVIRDQKQVFFGIRADNSVFGLYRTLLLEPEGPAPHAELAAPTTIPVTTSLRIRIVNFVVMNNKTSAGETFEDLMKDGVFEARFPLHKGEGRLKKTWARWRHMFREQPVDEIRNYFGEKVALYFVWLGWYTYMLVPAALTGLLVFLSGFSLFEASQISKEICEAHDILMCPLGDHSRRYQRLSETCTFAKLTHLFDNDGTVVFAIFMALWATVFLEIWKRQRARVVLHWDLYVWDEEQEEMALQLINCPDYKLRPYQHSYLRSTVILVLTLLMICLMIGMAHVLVVYRVLASALFSSSAVPFLEEQVTTAVVVTGALVHYVTIIIMTKINRCVALKLCDFEMPRTFSERESRFTIRFFTLQFFTHFSSLIYIAFILGRINGHPGKSTRLAGLWKLEECHASGCMMDLFVQMAIIMGLKQTLSNCVEYLVPWVTHKCRSLRASESGHLPRDPELRDWRRNYLLNPVNTFSLFDEFMEMMIQYGFTTIFVAAFPLAPLLALFSNLVEIRLDAIKMVWLQRRLVPRKAKDIGTWLQVLETIGVLAVIANGMVIAFTSEFIPRVVYKYRYSPCLKEGNSTVDCLKGYVNHSLSVFHTKDFQDPDGIEGSENVTLCRYRDYRNPPDYNFSEQFWFLLAIRLAFVILFEHVALCIKLIAAWFVPDIPQSVKNKVLEVKYQRLREKMWHGRQRLGGVGAGSRPPMPAHPTPASIFSARSTDV
;
A
#
# COMPACT_ATOMS: atom_id res chain seq x y z
N MET A 1 50.69 -28.29 37.73
CA MET A 1 51.68 -28.04 38.80
C MET A 1 51.19 -26.80 39.54
N GLN A 2 50.40 -27.03 40.60
CA GLN A 2 50.78 -26.83 42.02
C GLN A 2 50.96 -25.32 42.32
N GLY A 3 50.15 -24.64 43.12
CA GLY A 3 49.22 -25.03 44.18
C GLY A 3 49.40 -24.04 45.33
N GLU A 4 48.30 -23.59 45.96
CA GLU A 4 48.09 -23.45 47.41
C GLU A 4 47.10 -22.34 47.78
N GLU A 5 46.02 -22.80 48.42
CA GLU A 5 45.00 -22.07 49.14
C GLU A 5 45.50 -21.67 50.53
N SER A 6 44.97 -20.59 51.08
CA SER A 6 44.75 -20.46 52.53
C SER A 6 43.72 -19.37 52.82
N LEU A 7 42.62 -19.82 53.41
CA LEU A 7 41.38 -19.13 53.78
C LEU A 7 41.39 -18.82 55.28
N ARG A 8 40.66 -17.77 55.73
CA ARG A 8 40.01 -17.51 57.06
C ARG A 8 40.31 -16.08 57.58
N ILE A 9 39.41 -15.26 58.13
CA ILE A 9 38.23 -15.49 59.01
C ILE A 9 37.36 -14.19 59.09
N LEU A 10 36.03 -14.38 59.03
CA LEU A 10 34.87 -13.71 59.69
C LEU A 10 34.80 -12.18 60.01
N VAL A 11 33.72 -11.51 59.56
CA VAL A 11 32.44 -11.16 60.29
C VAL A 11 31.67 -10.08 59.50
N GLU A 12 30.38 -10.34 59.21
CA GLU A 12 29.34 -9.51 58.56
C GLU A 12 28.54 -8.66 59.60
N PRO A 13 27.68 -7.64 59.27
CA PRO A 13 26.48 -7.83 58.42
C PRO A 13 25.97 -6.66 57.53
N GLU A 14 25.31 -7.09 56.44
CA GLU A 14 24.10 -6.59 55.73
C GLU A 14 23.88 -5.09 55.41
N GLY A 15 23.78 -4.81 54.10
CA GLY A 15 23.26 -3.57 53.52
C GLY A 15 23.34 -3.61 51.98
N ASP A 16 22.32 -4.19 51.34
CA ASP A 16 22.19 -4.49 49.91
C ASP A 16 22.78 -3.45 48.94
N SER A 17 23.88 -3.83 48.28
CA SER A 17 24.50 -3.09 47.18
C SER A 17 24.60 -4.01 45.96
N PHE A 18 23.74 -3.76 44.96
CA PHE A 18 23.79 -4.42 43.65
C PHE A 18 25.16 -4.20 42.98
N PRO A 19 25.66 -5.19 42.20
CA PRO A 19 27.07 -5.28 41.85
C PRO A 19 27.50 -4.16 40.90
N LEU A 20 28.58 -3.49 41.29
CA LEU A 20 29.40 -2.59 40.46
C LEU A 20 29.80 -3.33 39.17
N MET A 21 29.11 -2.99 38.09
CA MET A 21 29.55 -3.31 36.74
C MET A 21 30.75 -2.40 36.44
N GLU A 22 31.89 -3.04 36.18
CA GLU A 22 33.15 -2.41 35.80
C GLU A 22 32.94 -1.25 34.82
N ILE A 23 33.30 -0.05 35.27
CA ILE A 23 33.52 1.11 34.41
C ILE A 23 34.80 0.80 33.63
N SER A 24 34.63 0.13 32.49
CA SER A 24 35.68 0.03 31.49
C SER A 24 36.03 1.44 31.01
N THR A 25 37.31 1.76 31.14
CA THR A 25 38.01 2.77 30.38
C THR A 25 37.69 2.62 28.90
N CYS A 26 36.82 3.47 28.35
CA CYS A 26 36.50 3.50 26.91
C CYS A 26 37.07 4.77 26.26
N GLU A 27 38.37 4.98 26.43
CA GLU A 27 39.21 5.82 25.57
C GLU A 27 40.06 4.88 24.68
N THR A 28 39.51 4.38 23.57
CA THR A 28 40.24 3.93 22.35
C THR A 28 39.25 3.34 21.32
N GLU A 29 39.40 3.68 20.03
CA GLU A 29 38.81 3.01 18.84
C GLU A 29 37.35 3.29 18.37
N ALA A 30 36.78 4.48 18.61
CA ALA A 30 35.52 4.87 17.94
C ALA A 30 35.72 5.39 16.49
N SER A 31 36.13 4.47 15.60
CA SER A 31 35.75 4.36 14.18
C SER A 31 36.33 5.34 13.13
N GLU A 32 37.40 4.92 12.45
CA GLU A 32 37.88 5.39 11.14
C GLU A 32 36.92 5.07 9.95
N GLN A 33 35.62 4.96 10.18
CA GLN A 33 34.71 4.42 9.16
C GLN A 33 34.06 5.49 8.28
N TRP A 34 34.15 5.27 6.97
CA TRP A 34 33.44 5.98 5.90
C TRP A 34 31.97 5.56 5.84
N ASP A 35 31.04 6.52 5.70
CA ASP A 35 29.60 6.22 5.71
C ASP A 35 28.96 6.27 4.32
N TYR A 36 29.52 7.11 3.44
CA TYR A 36 28.94 7.44 2.15
C TYR A 36 30.00 7.35 1.06
N VAL A 37 29.63 6.88 -0.12
CA VAL A 37 30.56 6.70 -1.25
C VAL A 37 30.00 7.33 -2.51
N LEU A 38 30.84 8.10 -3.22
CA LEU A 38 30.61 8.51 -4.60
C LEU A 38 31.48 7.68 -5.54
N VAL A 39 30.98 7.40 -6.73
CA VAL A 39 31.69 6.66 -7.77
C VAL A 39 31.72 7.51 -9.03
N ALA A 40 32.88 7.62 -9.65
CA ALA A 40 33.07 8.24 -10.94
C ALA A 40 33.85 7.30 -11.86
N GLN A 41 33.68 7.47 -13.17
CA GLN A 41 34.55 6.80 -14.13
C GLN A 41 35.95 7.41 -14.05
N ARG A 42 36.97 6.61 -14.36
CA ARG A 42 38.33 7.12 -14.40
C ARG A 42 38.52 7.97 -15.66
N HIS A 43 38.61 9.28 -15.47
CA HIS A 43 38.87 10.23 -16.54
C HIS A 43 40.38 10.44 -16.76
N THR A 44 40.77 10.77 -18.00
CA THR A 44 42.11 11.29 -18.30
C THR A 44 42.20 12.74 -17.85
N GLN A 45 43.41 13.22 -17.51
CA GLN A 45 43.64 14.57 -16.99
C GLN A 45 43.16 15.71 -17.91
N ARG A 46 42.91 15.41 -19.20
CA ARG A 46 42.37 16.35 -20.19
C ARG A 46 40.83 16.41 -20.23
N ASP A 47 40.13 15.50 -19.55
CA ASP A 47 38.66 15.46 -19.56
C ASP A 47 38.12 16.61 -18.68
N PRO A 48 37.28 17.51 -19.23
CA PRO A 48 36.71 18.62 -18.46
C PRO A 48 35.90 18.14 -17.25
N ARG A 49 35.37 16.90 -17.29
CA ARG A 49 34.65 16.30 -16.16
C ARG A 49 35.53 16.15 -14.92
N GLN A 50 36.82 15.89 -15.09
CA GLN A 50 37.73 15.75 -13.94
C GLN A 50 37.89 17.07 -13.16
N ALA A 51 37.95 18.21 -13.86
CA ALA A 51 38.03 19.52 -13.22
C ALA A 51 36.74 19.84 -12.44
N ARG A 52 35.57 19.61 -13.06
CA ARG A 52 34.25 19.78 -12.41
C ARG A 52 34.10 18.88 -11.18
N GLN A 53 34.58 17.65 -11.28
CA GLN A 53 34.59 16.69 -10.18
C GLN A 53 35.47 17.17 -9.02
N GLN A 54 36.67 17.68 -9.29
CA GLN A 54 37.57 18.22 -8.26
C GLN A 54 36.96 19.45 -7.58
N GLN A 55 36.38 20.37 -8.35
CA GLN A 55 35.69 21.55 -7.84
C GLN A 55 34.57 21.19 -6.86
N PHE A 56 33.74 20.18 -7.19
CA PHE A 56 32.69 19.71 -6.30
C PHE A 56 33.25 19.12 -4.98
N LEU A 57 34.31 18.32 -5.07
CA LEU A 57 34.95 17.71 -3.89
C LEU A 57 35.66 18.74 -3.01
N GLU A 58 36.25 19.78 -3.58
CA GLU A 58 36.84 20.91 -2.84
C GLU A 58 35.78 21.70 -2.07
N GLU A 59 34.63 21.94 -2.68
CA GLU A 59 33.50 22.61 -2.00
C GLU A 59 33.00 21.78 -0.80
N LEU A 60 32.95 20.45 -0.93
CA LEU A 60 32.63 19.58 0.20
C LEU A 60 33.68 19.66 1.32
N ARG A 61 34.98 19.70 0.98
CA ARG A 61 36.04 19.88 1.98
C ARG A 61 35.91 21.22 2.71
N ARG A 62 35.57 22.30 2.00
CA ARG A 62 35.33 23.62 2.58
C ARG A 62 34.21 23.62 3.61
N LYS A 63 33.22 22.74 3.47
CA LYS A 63 32.09 22.55 4.39
C LYS A 63 32.37 21.55 5.53
N GLY A 64 33.62 21.14 5.74
CA GLY A 64 33.99 20.24 6.84
C GLY A 64 33.78 18.75 6.54
N PHE A 65 33.87 18.33 5.27
CA PHE A 65 33.81 16.92 4.90
C PHE A 65 35.18 16.36 4.54
N HIS A 66 35.56 15.25 5.17
CA HIS A 66 36.74 14.47 4.83
C HIS A 66 36.44 13.52 3.67
N ILE A 67 37.40 13.40 2.75
CA ILE A 67 37.24 12.61 1.52
C ILE A 67 38.45 11.70 1.32
N LYS A 68 38.24 10.38 1.27
CA LYS A 68 39.25 9.39 0.88
C LYS A 68 39.02 8.94 -0.55
N VAL A 69 40.09 8.90 -1.33
CA VAL A 69 40.03 8.50 -2.74
C VAL A 69 40.68 7.14 -2.90
N ILE A 70 39.94 6.17 -3.44
CA ILE A 70 40.46 4.84 -3.79
C ILE A 70 40.25 4.63 -5.29
N ARG A 71 41.33 4.36 -6.01
CA ARG A 71 41.32 4.17 -7.47
C ARG A 71 41.25 2.68 -7.79
N ASP A 72 40.25 2.27 -8.57
CA ASP A 72 40.17 0.96 -9.20
C ASP A 72 40.57 1.07 -10.69
N GLN A 73 40.57 -0.05 -11.43
CA GLN A 73 41.00 -0.08 -12.83
C GLN A 73 40.22 0.90 -13.72
N LYS A 74 38.88 0.85 -13.66
CA LYS A 74 37.97 1.67 -14.49
C LYS A 74 37.26 2.79 -13.74
N GLN A 75 37.24 2.73 -12.41
CA GLN A 75 36.41 3.59 -11.56
C GLN A 75 37.24 4.21 -10.44
N VAL A 76 36.78 5.35 -9.94
CA VAL A 76 37.34 6.00 -8.76
C VAL A 76 36.23 6.11 -7.72
N PHE A 77 36.53 5.65 -6.51
CA PHE A 77 35.62 5.70 -5.38
C PHE A 77 36.06 6.78 -4.40
N PHE A 78 35.09 7.58 -3.94
CA PHE A 78 35.28 8.67 -2.98
C PHE A 78 34.50 8.36 -1.72
N GLY A 79 35.18 7.96 -0.64
CA GLY A 79 34.57 7.82 0.68
C GLY A 79 34.43 9.19 1.33
N ILE A 80 33.23 9.51 1.80
CA ILE A 80 32.89 10.80 2.43
C ILE A 80 32.55 10.58 3.90
N ARG A 81 33.07 11.45 4.76
CA ARG A 81 32.79 11.54 6.18
C ARG A 81 32.62 13.01 6.58
N ALA A 82 31.61 13.32 7.40
CA ALA A 82 31.48 14.65 7.97
C ALA A 82 32.34 14.79 9.23
N ASP A 83 32.87 16.00 9.46
CA ASP A 83 33.52 16.35 10.71
C ASP A 83 32.52 16.41 11.88
N ASN A 84 33.01 16.24 13.10
CA ASN A 84 32.20 16.26 14.32
C ASN A 84 31.50 17.61 14.56
N SER A 85 32.09 18.71 14.06
CA SER A 85 31.51 20.05 14.12
C SER A 85 30.15 20.15 13.43
N VAL A 86 29.95 19.48 12.29
CA VAL A 86 28.68 19.47 11.54
C VAL A 86 27.56 18.83 12.37
N PHE A 87 27.88 17.77 13.12
CA PHE A 87 26.91 17.12 14.03
C PHE A 87 26.58 18.00 15.23
N GLY A 88 27.54 18.76 15.73
CA GLY A 88 27.33 19.77 16.77
C GLY A 88 26.32 20.83 16.31
N LEU A 89 26.56 21.44 15.13
CA LEU A 89 25.68 22.47 14.57
C LEU A 89 24.26 21.95 14.32
N TYR A 90 24.12 20.75 13.75
CA TYR A 90 22.82 20.12 13.54
C TYR A 90 22.04 19.94 14.84
N ARG A 91 22.73 19.53 15.92
CA ARG A 91 22.13 19.40 17.24
C ARG A 91 21.66 20.74 17.77
N THR A 92 22.50 21.77 17.70
CA THR A 92 22.15 23.12 18.15
C THR A 92 20.89 23.63 17.46
N LEU A 93 20.81 23.52 16.13
CA LEU A 93 19.66 24.01 15.36
C LEU A 93 18.34 23.29 15.70
N LEU A 94 18.37 22.02 16.13
CA LEU A 94 17.16 21.24 16.41
C LEU A 94 16.81 21.13 17.90
N LEU A 95 17.80 21.27 18.79
CA LEU A 95 17.58 21.19 20.24
C LEU A 95 17.32 22.57 20.86
N GLU A 96 17.75 23.66 20.22
CA GLU A 96 17.55 25.03 20.71
C GLU A 96 16.76 25.90 19.72
N PRO A 97 15.44 26.05 19.93
CA PRO A 97 14.72 27.20 19.40
C PRO A 97 14.23 28.12 20.54
N GLU A 98 14.46 29.42 20.31
CA GLU A 98 13.95 30.66 20.96
C GLU A 98 14.78 31.31 22.09
N GLY A 99 15.66 32.26 21.71
CA GLY A 99 16.22 33.33 22.58
C GLY A 99 17.50 33.97 22.01
N PRO A 100 17.67 35.32 22.00
CA PRO A 100 18.84 35.97 21.42
C PRO A 100 19.98 36.06 22.43
N ALA A 101 21.13 35.43 22.17
CA ALA A 101 22.41 35.86 22.72
C ALA A 101 23.57 35.24 21.91
N PRO A 102 24.34 36.03 21.15
CA PRO A 102 25.68 35.62 20.76
C PRO A 102 26.58 35.68 22.01
N HIS A 103 27.51 34.74 22.16
CA HIS A 103 28.47 34.65 23.27
C HIS A 103 27.96 33.98 24.56
N ALA A 104 27.77 32.66 24.52
CA ALA A 104 27.89 31.83 25.71
C ALA A 104 28.72 30.60 25.35
N GLU A 105 29.85 30.44 26.03
CA GLU A 105 30.76 29.30 25.90
C GLU A 105 30.02 27.98 26.11
N LEU A 106 30.47 27.00 25.32
CA LEU A 106 29.94 25.67 25.10
C LEU A 106 29.78 24.88 26.42
N ALA A 107 28.65 25.03 27.11
CA ALA A 107 28.31 24.15 28.22
C ALA A 107 28.07 22.72 27.69
N ALA A 108 28.80 21.76 28.28
CA ALA A 108 28.97 20.37 27.91
C ALA A 108 27.80 19.69 27.15
N PRO A 109 28.06 18.98 26.03
CA PRO A 109 27.03 18.31 25.26
C PRO A 109 26.49 17.14 26.08
N THR A 110 25.19 17.14 26.36
CA THR A 110 24.49 15.93 26.78
C THR A 110 24.75 14.87 25.70
N THR A 111 25.47 13.81 26.09
CA THR A 111 26.00 12.75 25.22
C THR A 111 24.89 11.85 24.71
N ILE A 112 24.03 12.34 23.83
CA ILE A 112 23.23 11.46 22.97
C ILE A 112 24.21 10.92 21.92
N PRO A 113 24.44 9.59 21.81
CA PRO A 113 25.36 9.04 20.82
C PRO A 113 24.91 9.42 19.41
N VAL A 114 25.83 9.91 18.57
CA VAL A 114 25.56 10.17 17.14
C VAL A 114 25.29 8.81 16.48
N THR A 115 24.05 8.54 16.10
CA THR A 115 23.71 7.30 15.39
C THR A 115 24.28 7.31 13.98
N THR A 116 24.68 6.15 13.46
CA THR A 116 25.12 6.01 12.06
C THR A 116 24.06 6.49 11.07
N SER A 117 22.78 6.33 11.41
CA SER A 117 21.65 6.83 10.61
C SER A 117 21.66 8.36 10.48
N LEU A 118 21.96 9.07 11.56
CA LEU A 118 22.08 10.52 11.56
C LEU A 118 23.28 10.98 10.70
N ARG A 119 24.43 10.29 10.83
CA ARG A 119 25.64 10.58 10.03
C ARG A 119 25.34 10.51 8.53
N ILE A 120 24.76 9.41 8.09
CA ILE A 120 24.40 9.17 6.68
C ILE A 120 23.41 10.23 6.18
N ARG A 121 22.42 10.60 6.99
CA ARG A 121 21.39 11.57 6.62
C ARG A 121 21.98 12.94 6.30
N ILE A 122 22.81 13.46 7.20
CA ILE A 122 23.46 14.76 7.05
C ILE A 122 24.38 14.74 5.83
N VAL A 123 25.23 13.72 5.70
CA VAL A 123 26.14 13.59 4.54
C VAL A 123 25.34 13.54 3.23
N ASN A 124 24.30 12.72 3.14
CA ASN A 124 23.48 12.63 1.94
C ASN A 124 22.80 13.96 1.62
N PHE A 125 22.26 14.67 2.61
CA PHE A 125 21.59 15.93 2.39
C PHE A 125 22.54 17.00 1.85
N VAL A 126 23.73 17.13 2.46
CA VAL A 126 24.72 18.12 2.03
C VAL A 126 25.24 17.77 0.65
N VAL A 127 25.59 16.51 0.38
CA VAL A 127 26.05 16.09 -0.96
C VAL A 127 24.99 16.40 -2.03
N MET A 128 23.70 16.22 -1.76
CA MET A 128 22.64 16.49 -2.74
C MET A 128 22.42 17.96 -3.03
N ASN A 129 22.43 18.79 -1.98
CA ASN A 129 22.08 20.20 -2.11
C ASN A 129 23.32 21.08 -2.32
N ASN A 130 24.53 20.50 -2.28
CA ASN A 130 25.74 21.24 -2.56
C ASN A 130 25.76 21.67 -4.03
N LYS A 131 26.24 22.89 -4.27
CA LYS A 131 26.41 23.45 -5.61
C LYS A 131 27.89 23.69 -5.86
N THR A 132 28.34 23.47 -7.09
CA THR A 132 29.68 23.92 -7.51
C THR A 132 29.71 25.44 -7.56
N SER A 133 30.90 26.04 -7.67
CA SER A 133 31.02 27.51 -7.84
C SER A 133 30.36 28.00 -9.14
N ALA A 134 30.11 27.11 -10.11
CA ALA A 134 29.35 27.38 -11.32
C ALA A 134 27.82 27.27 -11.13
N GLY A 135 27.34 26.92 -9.93
CA GLY A 135 25.92 26.76 -9.60
C GLY A 135 25.32 25.40 -9.93
N GLU A 136 26.13 24.45 -10.43
CA GLU A 136 25.68 23.11 -10.82
C GLU A 136 25.34 22.29 -9.58
N THR A 137 24.18 21.64 -9.58
CA THR A 137 23.78 20.72 -8.51
C THR A 137 24.40 19.35 -8.71
N PHE A 138 24.42 18.52 -7.66
CA PHE A 138 24.89 17.14 -7.81
C PHE A 138 24.05 16.33 -8.81
N GLU A 139 22.76 16.63 -8.97
CA GLU A 139 21.89 15.99 -9.97
C GLU A 139 22.35 16.32 -11.40
N ASP A 140 22.77 17.57 -11.65
CA ASP A 140 23.33 17.98 -12.94
C ASP A 140 24.65 17.24 -13.23
N LEU A 141 25.52 17.13 -12.22
CA LEU A 141 26.79 16.38 -12.33
C LEU A 141 26.58 14.88 -12.59
N MET A 142 25.53 14.28 -12.04
CA MET A 142 25.16 12.90 -12.35
C MET A 142 24.62 12.77 -13.78
N LYS A 143 23.78 13.71 -14.24
CA LYS A 143 23.20 13.71 -15.59
C LYS A 143 24.25 13.86 -16.68
N ASP A 144 25.28 14.68 -16.43
CA ASP A 144 26.42 14.89 -17.33
C ASP A 144 27.47 13.77 -17.26
N GLY A 145 27.26 12.77 -16.40
CA GLY A 145 28.18 11.64 -16.23
C GLY A 145 29.53 12.02 -15.60
N VAL A 146 29.59 13.10 -14.80
CA VAL A 146 30.75 13.43 -13.96
C VAL A 146 30.83 12.45 -12.78
N PHE A 147 29.69 12.12 -12.18
CA PHE A 147 29.55 11.05 -11.20
C PHE A 147 28.62 9.97 -11.75
N GLU A 148 28.96 8.70 -11.50
CA GLU A 148 28.20 7.52 -11.95
C GLU A 148 27.20 7.06 -10.88
N ALA A 149 27.60 7.08 -9.61
CA ALA A 149 26.77 6.59 -8.52
C ALA A 149 27.08 7.26 -7.18
N ARG A 150 26.10 7.18 -6.29
CA ARG A 150 26.17 7.60 -4.90
C ARG A 150 25.38 6.64 -4.02
N PHE A 151 25.89 6.32 -2.85
CA PHE A 151 25.18 5.46 -1.90
C PHE A 151 25.82 5.48 -0.51
N PRO A 152 25.03 5.31 0.55
CA PRO A 152 25.55 4.94 1.85
C PRO A 152 26.00 3.47 1.86
N LEU A 153 27.01 3.17 2.67
CA LEU A 153 27.53 1.81 2.81
C LEU A 153 26.64 0.97 3.73
N HIS A 154 26.47 -0.31 3.37
CA HIS A 154 25.97 -1.30 4.31
C HIS A 154 27.05 -1.60 5.36
N LYS A 155 26.77 -1.22 6.62
CA LYS A 155 27.65 -1.50 7.77
C LYS A 155 26.81 -1.91 8.97
N GLY A 156 27.01 -3.13 9.46
CA GLY A 156 26.31 -3.67 10.65
C GLY A 156 25.05 -4.48 10.34
N GLU A 157 24.73 -4.77 9.08
CA GLU A 157 23.53 -5.53 8.71
C GLU A 157 23.61 -7.03 9.00
N GLY A 158 24.78 -7.53 9.44
CA GLY A 158 25.01 -8.96 9.66
C GLY A 158 23.99 -9.60 10.61
N ARG A 159 23.48 -8.86 11.59
CA ARG A 159 22.42 -9.31 12.50
C ARG A 159 21.07 -9.39 11.77
N LEU A 160 20.64 -8.32 11.09
CA LEU A 160 19.41 -8.29 10.28
C LEU A 160 19.38 -9.37 9.18
N LYS A 161 20.53 -9.64 8.54
CA LYS A 161 20.71 -10.74 7.57
C LYS A 161 20.44 -12.12 8.16
N LYS A 162 20.70 -12.31 9.46
CA LYS A 162 20.52 -13.59 10.16
C LYS A 162 19.14 -13.70 10.80
N THR A 163 18.64 -12.63 11.42
CA THR A 163 17.43 -12.65 12.26
C THR A 163 16.14 -12.39 11.49
N TRP A 164 16.19 -11.60 10.42
CA TRP A 164 14.98 -11.07 9.76
C TRP A 164 14.90 -11.39 8.27
N ALA A 165 15.96 -11.11 7.50
CA ALA A 165 16.00 -11.29 6.04
C ALA A 165 16.30 -12.75 5.61
N ARG A 166 15.54 -13.71 6.16
CA ARG A 166 15.59 -15.14 5.81
C ARG A 166 14.19 -15.75 5.81
N TRP A 167 13.89 -16.55 4.80
CA TRP A 167 12.64 -17.32 4.71
C TRP A 167 12.35 -18.21 5.93
N ARG A 168 13.40 -18.75 6.57
CA ARG A 168 13.26 -19.58 7.81
C ARG A 168 12.60 -18.85 8.98
N HIS A 169 12.59 -17.51 8.96
CA HIS A 169 12.02 -16.70 10.02
C HIS A 169 10.68 -16.09 9.65
N MET A 170 9.96 -16.63 8.65
CA MET A 170 8.69 -16.07 8.15
C MET A 170 7.67 -15.74 9.25
N PHE A 171 7.51 -16.64 10.22
CA PHE A 171 6.57 -16.49 11.34
C PHE A 171 7.16 -15.83 12.60
N ARG A 172 8.43 -15.39 12.57
CA ARG A 172 9.05 -14.73 13.71
C ARG A 172 8.70 -13.24 13.73
N GLU A 173 8.51 -12.68 14.92
CA GLU A 173 8.33 -11.24 15.10
C GLU A 173 9.45 -10.41 14.45
N GLN A 174 9.09 -9.23 13.98
CA GLN A 174 10.01 -8.32 13.29
C GLN A 174 10.86 -7.55 14.31
N PRO A 175 12.21 -7.48 14.15
CA PRO A 175 13.08 -6.72 15.05
C PRO A 175 13.04 -5.22 14.69
N VAL A 176 11.91 -4.58 15.00
CA VAL A 176 11.59 -3.20 14.61
C VAL A 176 12.67 -2.19 14.99
N ASP A 177 13.23 -2.28 16.20
CA ASP A 177 14.26 -1.34 16.67
C ASP A 177 15.61 -1.52 15.95
N GLU A 178 15.95 -2.76 15.57
CA GLU A 178 17.15 -3.01 14.75
C GLU A 178 16.96 -2.45 13.34
N ILE A 179 15.76 -2.60 12.76
CA ILE A 179 15.39 -2.02 11.46
C ILE A 179 15.47 -0.50 11.53
N ARG A 180 14.93 0.12 12.59
CA ARG A 180 15.00 1.56 12.84
C ARG A 180 16.43 2.06 12.91
N ASN A 181 17.26 1.43 13.73
CA ASN A 181 18.64 1.85 13.94
C ASN A 181 19.46 1.77 12.63
N TYR A 182 19.12 0.81 11.77
CA TYR A 182 19.81 0.59 10.51
C TYR A 182 19.28 1.44 9.34
N PHE A 183 17.98 1.36 9.03
CA PHE A 183 17.36 2.01 7.87
C PHE A 183 16.71 3.35 8.19
N GLY A 184 16.54 3.70 9.47
CA GLY A 184 15.82 4.90 9.91
C GLY A 184 14.35 4.66 10.23
N GLU A 185 13.73 5.67 10.82
CA GLU A 185 12.39 5.60 11.37
C GLU A 185 11.31 5.44 10.28
N LYS A 186 11.48 6.07 9.11
CA LYS A 186 10.51 5.98 8.01
C LYS A 186 10.37 4.55 7.47
N VAL A 187 11.48 3.83 7.31
CA VAL A 187 11.47 2.41 6.87
C VAL A 187 10.95 1.51 7.99
N ALA A 188 11.36 1.74 9.23
CA ALA A 188 10.83 0.98 10.36
C ALA A 188 9.31 1.15 10.49
N LEU A 189 8.78 2.35 10.28
CA LEU A 189 7.34 2.62 10.37
C LEU A 189 6.55 1.89 9.27
N TYR A 190 7.12 1.73 8.07
CA TYR A 190 6.55 0.88 7.02
C TYR A 190 6.38 -0.57 7.50
N PHE A 191 7.44 -1.18 8.05
CA PHE A 191 7.37 -2.57 8.53
C PHE A 191 6.49 -2.74 9.78
N VAL A 192 6.41 -1.73 10.64
CA VAL A 192 5.47 -1.68 11.77
C VAL A 192 4.03 -1.67 11.24
N TRP A 193 3.74 -0.83 10.24
CA TRP A 193 2.41 -0.77 9.62
C TRP A 193 2.07 -2.08 8.90
N LEU A 194 2.98 -2.61 8.09
CA LEU A 194 2.78 -3.85 7.34
C LEU A 194 2.57 -5.05 8.28
N GLY A 195 3.36 -5.14 9.35
CA GLY A 195 3.17 -6.14 10.39
C GLY A 195 1.81 -6.02 11.09
N TRP A 196 1.40 -4.79 11.42
CA TRP A 196 0.10 -4.53 12.02
C TRP A 196 -1.07 -4.88 11.09
N TYR A 197 -0.98 -4.49 9.82
CA TYR A 197 -1.96 -4.84 8.79
C TYR A 197 -2.08 -6.36 8.63
N THR A 198 -0.95 -7.07 8.61
CA THR A 198 -0.92 -8.55 8.54
C THR A 198 -1.58 -9.19 9.76
N TYR A 199 -1.29 -8.68 10.96
CA TYR A 199 -1.92 -9.17 12.19
C TYR A 199 -3.44 -8.94 12.17
N MET A 200 -3.88 -7.75 11.78
CA MET A 200 -5.31 -7.41 11.69
C MET A 200 -6.05 -8.12 10.55
N LEU A 201 -5.34 -8.60 9.51
CA LEU A 201 -5.94 -9.44 8.47
C LEU A 201 -6.32 -10.84 8.98
N VAL A 202 -5.72 -11.34 10.08
CA VAL A 202 -6.04 -12.67 10.63
C VAL A 202 -7.53 -12.84 10.96
N PRO A 203 -8.17 -11.98 11.78
CA PRO A 203 -9.61 -12.11 12.05
C PRO A 203 -10.47 -11.96 10.79
N ALA A 204 -10.07 -11.11 9.83
CA ALA A 204 -10.78 -10.96 8.55
C ALA A 204 -10.65 -12.21 7.66
N ALA A 205 -9.49 -12.83 7.61
CA ALA A 205 -9.25 -14.06 6.87
C ALA A 205 -10.00 -15.25 7.49
N LEU A 206 -10.03 -15.34 8.82
CA LEU A 206 -10.77 -16.40 9.53
C LEU A 206 -12.28 -16.29 9.30
N THR A 207 -12.85 -15.09 9.48
CA THR A 207 -14.27 -14.85 9.24
C THR A 207 -14.66 -15.06 7.77
N GLY A 208 -13.84 -14.56 6.83
CA GLY A 208 -14.05 -14.78 5.38
C GLY A 208 -13.96 -16.26 5.00
N LEU A 209 -13.01 -17.01 5.57
CA LEU A 209 -12.90 -18.46 5.37
C LEU A 209 -14.11 -19.21 5.94
N LEU A 210 -14.59 -18.84 7.13
CA LEU A 210 -15.79 -19.44 7.73
C LEU A 210 -17.04 -19.22 6.86
N VAL A 211 -17.20 -18.00 6.33
CA VAL A 211 -18.30 -17.67 5.42
C VAL A 211 -18.20 -18.48 4.13
N PHE A 212 -17.00 -18.59 3.54
CA PHE A 212 -16.78 -19.43 2.36
C PHE A 212 -17.08 -20.92 2.63
N LEU A 213 -16.60 -21.46 3.75
CA LEU A 213 -16.86 -22.85 4.14
C LEU A 213 -18.35 -23.11 4.41
N SER A 214 -19.07 -22.15 4.99
CA SER A 214 -20.52 -22.23 5.18
C SER A 214 -21.26 -22.26 3.83
N GLY A 215 -20.86 -21.41 2.89
CA GLY A 215 -21.37 -21.42 1.51
C GLY A 215 -21.09 -22.75 0.80
N PHE A 216 -19.92 -23.34 1.05
CA PHE A 216 -19.55 -24.66 0.52
C PHE A 216 -20.37 -25.78 1.15
N SER A 217 -20.63 -25.76 2.46
CA SER A 217 -21.48 -26.76 3.10
C SER A 217 -22.95 -26.68 2.66
N LEU A 218 -23.42 -25.49 2.28
CA LEU A 218 -24.78 -25.23 1.79
C LEU A 218 -24.87 -25.24 0.25
N PHE A 219 -23.81 -25.68 -0.43
CA PHE A 219 -23.68 -25.61 -1.89
C PHE A 219 -24.81 -26.35 -2.62
N GLU A 220 -25.21 -27.52 -2.11
CA GLU A 220 -26.30 -28.32 -2.70
C GLU A 220 -27.70 -27.97 -2.15
N ALA A 221 -27.78 -27.24 -1.03
CA ALA A 221 -29.03 -27.00 -0.32
C ALA A 221 -29.88 -25.87 -0.94
N SER A 222 -29.35 -25.12 -1.90
CA SER A 222 -30.03 -23.94 -2.42
C SER A 222 -31.19 -24.27 -3.36
N GLN A 223 -32.40 -23.87 -2.97
CA GLN A 223 -33.61 -24.05 -3.76
C GLN A 223 -33.52 -23.39 -5.15
N ILE A 224 -32.85 -22.23 -5.25
CA ILE A 224 -32.69 -21.49 -6.51
C ILE A 224 -31.78 -22.25 -7.48
N SER A 225 -30.65 -22.79 -7.01
CA SER A 225 -29.77 -23.58 -7.89
C SER A 225 -30.46 -24.86 -8.31
N LYS A 226 -31.24 -25.49 -7.42
CA LYS A 226 -32.06 -26.65 -7.76
C LYS A 226 -33.07 -26.33 -8.86
N GLU A 227 -33.80 -25.22 -8.75
CA GLU A 227 -34.73 -24.76 -9.80
C GLU A 227 -34.04 -24.50 -11.14
N ILE A 228 -32.87 -23.86 -11.14
CA ILE A 228 -32.09 -23.62 -12.36
C ILE A 228 -31.65 -24.96 -12.98
N CYS A 229 -31.13 -25.88 -12.17
CA CYS A 229 -30.65 -27.18 -12.65
C CYS A 229 -31.79 -28.09 -13.16
N GLU A 230 -33.01 -27.96 -12.62
CA GLU A 230 -34.19 -28.72 -13.03
C GLU A 230 -34.95 -28.09 -14.22
N ALA A 231 -34.72 -26.81 -14.52
CA ALA A 231 -35.39 -26.03 -15.57
C ALA A 231 -34.93 -26.40 -17.01
N HIS A 232 -35.33 -27.58 -17.48
CA HIS A 232 -35.04 -28.06 -18.84
C HIS A 232 -35.98 -27.47 -19.91
N ASP A 233 -37.14 -26.96 -19.50
CA ASP A 233 -38.19 -26.38 -20.33
C ASP A 233 -38.05 -24.87 -20.54
N ILE A 234 -37.22 -24.20 -19.74
CA ILE A 234 -37.00 -22.76 -19.81
C ILE A 234 -35.90 -22.44 -20.83
N LEU A 235 -36.31 -21.89 -21.98
CA LEU A 235 -35.41 -21.37 -23.02
C LEU A 235 -35.10 -19.91 -22.76
N MET A 236 -33.81 -19.57 -22.67
CA MET A 236 -33.33 -18.20 -22.53
C MET A 236 -33.15 -17.54 -23.90
N CYS A 237 -33.45 -16.25 -24.01
CA CYS A 237 -33.18 -15.48 -25.22
C CYS A 237 -31.66 -15.39 -25.47
N PRO A 238 -31.20 -15.41 -26.73
CA PRO A 238 -29.77 -15.37 -27.05
C PRO A 238 -29.09 -14.06 -26.59
N LEU A 239 -27.93 -14.19 -25.94
CA LEU A 239 -27.21 -13.10 -25.27
C LEU A 239 -26.31 -12.26 -26.21
N GLY A 240 -26.23 -12.59 -27.51
CA GLY A 240 -25.40 -11.87 -28.48
C GLY A 240 -25.82 -12.09 -29.93
N ASP A 241 -25.41 -11.21 -30.84
CA ASP A 241 -25.78 -11.30 -32.28
C ASP A 241 -25.20 -12.56 -32.96
N HIS A 242 -24.11 -13.13 -32.43
CA HIS A 242 -23.43 -14.30 -33.00
C HIS A 242 -23.80 -15.63 -32.32
N SER A 243 -24.30 -15.60 -31.09
CA SER A 243 -24.82 -16.80 -30.43
C SER A 243 -26.26 -17.00 -30.87
N ARG A 244 -26.45 -17.66 -32.01
CA ARG A 244 -27.76 -17.86 -32.66
C ARG A 244 -28.61 -18.95 -32.03
N ARG A 245 -28.17 -19.55 -30.93
CA ARG A 245 -28.81 -20.72 -30.30
C ARG A 245 -29.51 -20.33 -29.01
N TYR A 246 -30.76 -20.75 -28.86
CA TYR A 246 -31.46 -20.70 -27.57
C TYR A 246 -30.77 -21.62 -26.57
N GLN A 247 -30.39 -21.07 -25.42
CA GLN A 247 -29.76 -21.82 -24.34
C GLN A 247 -30.82 -22.29 -23.34
N ARG A 248 -30.72 -23.54 -22.88
CA ARG A 248 -31.55 -24.02 -21.77
C ARG A 248 -31.02 -23.48 -20.46
N LEU A 249 -31.90 -23.07 -19.55
CA LEU A 249 -31.49 -22.53 -18.25
C LEU A 249 -30.66 -23.55 -17.44
N SER A 250 -30.96 -24.85 -17.57
CA SER A 250 -30.23 -25.93 -16.90
C SER A 250 -28.75 -26.05 -17.27
N GLU A 251 -28.33 -25.55 -18.44
CA GLU A 251 -26.91 -25.53 -18.82
C GLU A 251 -26.08 -24.59 -17.94
N THR A 252 -26.72 -23.61 -17.31
CA THR A 252 -26.07 -22.66 -16.39
C THR A 252 -26.01 -23.14 -14.94
N CYS A 253 -26.43 -24.39 -14.68
CA CYS A 253 -26.47 -25.00 -13.35
C CYS A 253 -25.15 -24.92 -12.58
N THR A 254 -24.01 -25.19 -13.23
CA THR A 254 -22.68 -25.12 -12.58
C THR A 254 -22.36 -23.71 -12.12
N PHE A 255 -22.61 -22.71 -12.97
CA PHE A 255 -22.42 -21.30 -12.65
C PHE A 255 -23.40 -20.80 -11.58
N ALA A 256 -24.65 -21.28 -11.60
CA ALA A 256 -25.64 -20.95 -10.57
C ALA A 256 -25.22 -21.47 -9.18
N LYS A 257 -24.79 -22.73 -9.09
CA LYS A 257 -24.25 -23.30 -7.85
C LYS A 257 -23.02 -22.52 -7.36
N LEU A 258 -22.11 -22.16 -8.28
CA LEU A 258 -20.92 -21.36 -7.95
C LEU A 258 -21.29 -19.94 -7.51
N THR A 259 -22.32 -19.34 -8.11
CA THR A 259 -22.83 -18.03 -7.69
C THR A 259 -23.38 -18.11 -6.27
N HIS A 260 -24.12 -19.16 -5.92
CA HIS A 260 -24.63 -19.35 -4.56
C HIS A 260 -23.52 -19.50 -3.51
N LEU A 261 -22.36 -20.06 -3.89
CA LEU A 261 -21.20 -20.15 -3.00
C LEU A 261 -20.73 -18.76 -2.51
N PHE A 262 -20.80 -17.76 -3.39
CA PHE A 262 -20.31 -16.39 -3.13
C PHE A 262 -21.42 -15.37 -2.87
N ASP A 263 -22.66 -15.61 -3.31
CA ASP A 263 -23.83 -14.75 -3.09
C ASP A 263 -24.81 -15.40 -2.09
N ASN A 264 -24.30 -15.68 -0.89
CA ASN A 264 -25.10 -16.19 0.22
C ASN A 264 -25.34 -15.12 1.29
N ASP A 265 -26.31 -15.35 2.17
CA ASP A 265 -26.65 -14.41 3.25
C ASP A 265 -25.45 -14.10 4.16
N GLY A 266 -24.52 -15.06 4.33
CA GLY A 266 -23.28 -14.89 5.09
C GLY A 266 -22.33 -13.86 4.48
N THR A 267 -22.31 -13.68 3.16
CA THR A 267 -21.46 -12.68 2.49
C THR A 267 -21.92 -11.24 2.76
N VAL A 268 -23.23 -11.02 2.92
CA VAL A 268 -23.79 -9.73 3.34
C VAL A 268 -23.35 -9.40 4.77
N VAL A 269 -23.43 -10.38 5.69
CA VAL A 269 -22.93 -10.24 7.06
C VAL A 269 -21.42 -9.97 7.07
N PHE A 270 -20.67 -10.67 6.20
CA PHE A 270 -19.24 -10.46 6.05
C PHE A 270 -18.90 -9.06 5.54
N ALA A 271 -19.65 -8.52 4.58
CA ALA A 271 -19.44 -7.17 4.10
C ALA A 271 -19.66 -6.10 5.19
N ILE A 272 -20.67 -6.29 6.05
CA ILE A 272 -20.88 -5.45 7.25
C ILE A 272 -19.69 -5.58 8.19
N PHE A 273 -19.27 -6.81 8.50
CA PHE A 273 -18.10 -7.06 9.35
C PHE A 273 -16.84 -6.38 8.78
N MET A 274 -16.61 -6.45 7.46
CA MET A 274 -15.44 -5.85 6.82
C MET A 274 -15.47 -4.32 6.81
N ALA A 275 -16.66 -3.70 6.68
CA ALA A 275 -16.82 -2.26 6.87
C ALA A 275 -16.43 -1.83 8.30
N LEU A 276 -16.87 -2.59 9.31
CA LEU A 276 -16.49 -2.35 10.70
C LEU A 276 -15.00 -2.60 10.93
N TRP A 277 -14.47 -3.71 10.43
CA TRP A 277 -13.07 -4.06 10.50
C TRP A 277 -12.17 -2.96 9.94
N ALA A 278 -12.53 -2.37 8.79
CA ALA A 278 -11.76 -1.29 8.18
C ALA A 278 -11.66 -0.06 9.09
N THR A 279 -12.74 0.31 9.78
CA THR A 279 -12.75 1.42 10.75
C THR A 279 -11.94 1.10 12.01
N VAL A 280 -12.16 -0.07 12.60
CA VAL A 280 -11.46 -0.51 13.81
C VAL A 280 -9.96 -0.65 13.55
N PHE A 281 -9.57 -1.19 12.39
CA PHE A 281 -8.18 -1.27 11.95
C PHE A 281 -7.50 0.11 11.96
N LEU A 282 -8.14 1.13 11.38
CA LEU A 282 -7.56 2.48 11.29
C LEU A 282 -7.46 3.17 12.65
N GLU A 283 -8.51 3.08 13.48
CA GLU A 283 -8.50 3.73 14.80
C GLU A 283 -7.49 3.07 15.75
N ILE A 284 -7.36 1.74 15.73
CA ILE A 284 -6.35 1.06 16.54
C ILE A 284 -4.94 1.30 15.95
N TRP A 285 -4.78 1.39 14.63
CA TRP A 285 -3.50 1.76 14.02
C TRP A 285 -3.03 3.14 14.49
N LYS A 286 -3.91 4.15 14.57
CA LYS A 286 -3.57 5.48 15.10
C LYS A 286 -3.00 5.39 16.52
N ARG A 287 -3.60 4.54 17.38
CA ARG A 287 -3.12 4.28 18.76
C ARG A 287 -1.79 3.54 18.80
N GLN A 288 -1.61 2.53 17.96
CA GLN A 288 -0.37 1.76 17.90
C GLN A 288 0.79 2.62 17.40
N ARG A 289 0.55 3.39 16.32
CA ARG A 289 1.47 4.42 15.84
C ARG A 289 1.85 5.38 16.97
N ALA A 290 0.87 5.87 17.73
CA ALA A 290 1.12 6.79 18.85
C ALA A 290 2.07 6.20 19.91
N ARG A 291 2.00 4.89 20.20
CA ARG A 291 2.94 4.22 21.11
C ARG A 291 4.35 4.10 20.53
N VAL A 292 4.45 3.74 19.25
CA VAL A 292 5.74 3.60 18.54
C VAL A 292 6.46 4.94 18.41
N VAL A 293 5.73 6.00 18.07
CA VAL A 293 6.27 7.37 17.96
C VAL A 293 6.78 7.89 19.31
N LEU A 294 6.13 7.51 20.42
CA LEU A 294 6.62 7.81 21.77
C LEU A 294 7.89 7.04 22.06
N HIS A 295 7.91 5.74 21.79
CA HIS A 295 9.09 4.90 21.99
C HIS A 295 10.30 5.39 21.19
N TRP A 296 10.07 6.07 20.06
CA TRP A 296 11.12 6.62 19.22
C TRP A 296 11.46 8.10 19.50
N ASP A 297 10.87 8.71 20.52
CA ASP A 297 11.07 10.12 20.89
C ASP A 297 10.78 11.12 19.74
N LEU A 298 9.79 10.81 18.90
CA LEU A 298 9.47 11.60 17.71
C LEU A 298 8.29 12.58 17.90
N TYR A 299 7.66 12.64 19.07
CA TYR A 299 6.47 13.50 19.28
C TYR A 299 6.73 15.00 19.13
N VAL A 300 7.94 15.47 19.44
CA VAL A 300 8.33 16.89 19.31
C VAL A 300 9.06 17.16 17.99
N TRP A 301 9.32 16.12 17.20
CA TRP A 301 10.03 16.26 15.95
C TRP A 301 9.13 16.85 14.86
N ASP A 302 9.65 17.84 14.17
CA ASP A 302 9.02 18.47 13.02
C ASP A 302 9.88 18.26 11.76
N GLU A 303 9.28 17.67 10.73
CA GLU A 303 9.94 17.36 9.46
C GLU A 303 10.39 18.63 8.74
N GLU A 304 9.55 19.68 8.78
CA GLU A 304 9.85 20.94 8.11
C GLU A 304 11.04 21.65 8.77
N GLN A 305 11.10 21.61 10.11
CA GLN A 305 12.23 22.14 10.87
C GLN A 305 13.53 21.40 10.54
N GLU A 306 13.51 20.06 10.43
CA GLU A 306 14.69 19.29 10.03
C GLU A 306 15.15 19.63 8.60
N GLU A 307 14.24 19.70 7.63
CA GLU A 307 14.58 20.08 6.25
C GLU A 307 15.22 21.49 6.18
N MET A 308 14.67 22.45 6.93
CA MET A 308 15.21 23.81 7.03
C MET A 308 16.57 23.84 7.72
N ALA A 309 16.74 23.15 8.84
CA ALA A 309 18.02 23.07 9.55
C ALA A 309 19.12 22.48 8.66
N LEU A 310 18.80 21.41 7.91
CA LEU A 310 19.72 20.82 6.94
C LEU A 310 20.05 21.77 5.78
N GLN A 311 19.08 22.57 5.30
CA GLN A 311 19.30 23.62 4.30
C GLN A 311 20.27 24.70 4.81
N LEU A 312 20.10 25.16 6.05
CA LEU A 312 21.00 26.13 6.68
C LEU A 312 22.42 25.58 6.85
N ILE A 313 22.58 24.31 7.23
CA ILE A 313 23.89 23.65 7.32
C ILE A 313 24.57 23.60 5.95
N ASN A 314 23.80 23.35 4.89
CA ASN A 314 24.36 23.34 3.54
C ASN A 314 24.69 24.75 3.00
N CYS A 315 23.84 25.74 3.28
CA CYS A 315 24.01 27.12 2.84
C CYS A 315 23.50 28.07 3.92
N PRO A 316 24.39 28.76 4.67
CA PRO A 316 24.00 29.70 5.71
C PRO A 316 23.11 30.85 5.19
N ASP A 317 23.31 31.28 3.94
CA ASP A 317 22.54 32.34 3.28
C ASP A 317 21.22 31.85 2.63
N TYR A 318 20.72 30.69 3.04
CA TYR A 318 19.50 30.12 2.50
C TYR A 318 18.29 31.03 2.75
N LYS A 319 17.63 31.47 1.66
CA LYS A 319 16.36 32.21 1.71
C LYS A 319 15.19 31.26 1.55
N LEU A 320 14.21 31.36 2.44
CA LEU A 320 12.97 30.60 2.34
C LEU A 320 12.23 30.95 1.04
N ARG A 321 11.77 29.94 0.32
CA ARG A 321 10.91 30.13 -0.86
C ARG A 321 9.46 30.30 -0.42
N PRO A 322 8.81 31.46 -0.65
CA PRO A 322 7.41 31.65 -0.31
C PRO A 322 6.53 30.81 -1.24
N TYR A 323 5.41 30.31 -0.70
CA TYR A 323 4.40 29.64 -1.51
C TYR A 323 3.69 30.67 -2.40
N GLN A 324 3.67 30.43 -3.72
CA GLN A 324 2.93 31.23 -4.68
C GLN A 324 1.75 30.42 -5.21
N HIS A 325 0.56 30.66 -4.68
CA HIS A 325 -0.65 30.05 -5.22
C HIS A 325 -1.06 30.75 -6.51
N SER A 326 -1.22 29.99 -7.60
CA SER A 326 -1.81 30.48 -8.84
C SER A 326 -3.06 29.66 -9.13
N TYR A 327 -4.23 30.32 -9.08
CA TYR A 327 -5.51 29.70 -9.42
C TYR A 327 -5.48 29.10 -10.82
N LEU A 328 -4.91 29.81 -11.80
CA LEU A 328 -4.78 29.33 -13.17
C LEU A 328 -3.98 28.01 -13.24
N ARG A 329 -2.86 27.94 -12.53
CA ARG A 329 -2.04 26.72 -12.45
C ARG A 329 -2.81 25.56 -11.84
N SER A 330 -3.52 25.82 -10.74
CA SER A 330 -4.34 24.82 -10.05
C SER A 330 -5.49 24.33 -10.94
N THR A 331 -6.18 25.22 -11.64
CA THR A 331 -7.25 24.88 -12.60
C THR A 331 -6.71 24.05 -13.76
N VAL A 332 -5.56 24.41 -14.34
CA VAL A 332 -4.93 23.62 -15.41
C VAL A 332 -4.60 22.20 -14.92
N ILE A 333 -4.02 22.06 -13.72
CA ILE A 333 -3.73 20.74 -13.12
C ILE A 333 -5.02 19.95 -12.89
N LEU A 334 -6.08 20.58 -12.39
CA LEU A 334 -7.37 19.93 -12.17
C LEU A 334 -7.96 19.42 -13.49
N VAL A 335 -7.99 20.26 -14.53
CA VAL A 335 -8.51 19.89 -15.86
C VAL A 335 -7.70 18.74 -16.47
N LEU A 336 -6.37 18.79 -16.41
CA LEU A 336 -5.51 17.71 -16.90
C LEU A 336 -5.73 16.41 -16.13
N THR A 337 -5.91 16.49 -14.81
CA THR A 337 -6.17 15.32 -13.97
C THR A 337 -7.54 14.71 -14.29
N LEU A 338 -8.58 15.53 -14.44
CA LEU A 338 -9.92 15.07 -14.82
C LEU A 338 -9.92 14.44 -16.21
N LEU A 339 -9.22 15.05 -17.18
CA LEU A 339 -9.07 14.50 -18.52
C LEU A 339 -8.41 13.11 -18.50
N MET A 340 -7.36 12.92 -17.68
CA MET A 340 -6.74 11.61 -17.48
C MET A 340 -7.69 10.60 -16.85
N ILE A 341 -8.47 11.00 -15.84
CA ILE A 341 -9.48 10.13 -15.22
C ILE A 341 -10.52 9.70 -16.26
N CYS A 342 -11.03 10.63 -17.08
CA CYS A 342 -11.96 10.33 -18.17
C CYS A 342 -11.36 9.36 -19.19
N LEU A 343 -10.09 9.55 -19.59
CA LEU A 343 -9.39 8.63 -20.48
C LEU A 343 -9.32 7.22 -19.89
N MET A 344 -9.05 7.09 -18.60
CA MET A 344 -8.95 5.78 -17.95
C MET A 344 -10.30 5.09 -17.76
N ILE A 345 -11.35 5.84 -17.44
CA ILE A 345 -12.73 5.31 -17.45
C ILE A 345 -13.09 4.88 -18.88
N GLY A 346 -12.67 5.63 -19.90
CA GLY A 346 -12.81 5.26 -21.31
C GLY A 346 -12.05 3.97 -21.65
N MET A 347 -10.84 3.78 -21.13
CA MET A 347 -10.08 2.53 -21.31
C MET A 347 -10.78 1.32 -20.70
N ALA A 348 -11.52 1.49 -19.59
CA ALA A 348 -12.35 0.40 -19.06
C ALA A 348 -13.46 0.00 -20.05
N HIS A 349 -14.05 0.95 -20.78
CA HIS A 349 -15.00 0.65 -21.85
C HIS A 349 -14.33 -0.05 -23.03
N VAL A 350 -13.10 0.32 -23.39
CA VAL A 350 -12.33 -0.38 -24.44
C VAL A 350 -12.12 -1.85 -24.08
N LEU A 351 -11.88 -2.16 -22.80
CA LEU A 351 -11.76 -3.53 -22.34
C LEU A 351 -13.06 -4.35 -22.52
N VAL A 352 -14.20 -3.70 -22.35
CA VAL A 352 -15.52 -4.31 -22.57
C VAL A 352 -15.74 -4.55 -24.06
N VAL A 353 -15.42 -3.57 -24.90
CA VAL A 353 -15.47 -3.73 -26.36
C VAL A 353 -14.56 -4.87 -26.80
N TYR A 354 -13.36 -5.00 -26.21
CA TYR A 354 -12.48 -6.13 -26.43
C TYR A 354 -13.15 -7.47 -26.06
N ARG A 355 -13.89 -7.56 -24.95
CA ARG A 355 -14.60 -8.80 -24.57
C ARG A 355 -15.69 -9.17 -25.56
N VAL A 356 -16.47 -8.19 -26.02
CA VAL A 356 -17.50 -8.40 -27.06
C VAL A 356 -16.85 -8.91 -28.35
N LEU A 357 -15.76 -8.28 -28.79
CA LEU A 357 -15.01 -8.71 -29.97
C LEU A 357 -14.40 -10.10 -29.79
N ALA A 358 -13.79 -10.37 -28.64
CA ALA A 358 -13.19 -11.66 -28.32
C ALA A 358 -14.26 -12.77 -28.29
N SER A 359 -15.44 -12.50 -27.72
CA SER A 359 -16.56 -13.43 -27.75
C SER A 359 -16.98 -13.75 -29.18
N ALA A 360 -17.11 -12.74 -30.06
CA ALA A 360 -17.43 -12.96 -31.47
C ALA A 360 -16.36 -13.82 -32.17
N LEU A 361 -15.08 -13.56 -31.92
CA LEU A 361 -13.97 -14.31 -32.50
C LEU A 361 -13.93 -15.76 -32.00
N PHE A 362 -14.08 -15.98 -30.70
CA PHE A 362 -14.07 -17.33 -30.13
C PHE A 362 -15.28 -18.16 -30.56
N SER A 363 -16.46 -17.53 -30.68
CA SER A 363 -17.64 -18.19 -31.24
C SER A 363 -17.50 -18.54 -32.73
N SER A 364 -16.72 -17.76 -33.51
CA SER A 364 -16.47 -18.06 -34.92
C SER A 364 -15.35 -19.09 -35.15
N SER A 365 -14.59 -19.42 -34.11
CA SER A 365 -13.39 -20.24 -34.26
C SER A 365 -13.77 -21.72 -34.39
N ALA A 366 -13.31 -22.37 -35.45
CA ALA A 366 -13.57 -23.80 -35.75
C ALA A 366 -12.88 -24.78 -34.79
N VAL A 367 -12.49 -24.34 -33.59
CA VAL A 367 -11.82 -25.15 -32.58
C VAL A 367 -12.88 -25.66 -31.60
N PRO A 368 -13.32 -26.93 -31.72
CA PRO A 368 -14.47 -27.44 -30.96
C PRO A 368 -14.28 -27.40 -29.44
N PHE A 369 -13.03 -27.38 -28.95
CA PHE A 369 -12.74 -27.23 -27.52
C PHE A 369 -13.07 -25.82 -26.99
N LEU A 370 -12.92 -24.78 -27.82
CA LEU A 370 -13.25 -23.42 -27.40
C LEU A 370 -14.75 -23.16 -27.41
N GLU A 371 -15.53 -23.82 -28.27
CA GLU A 371 -17.00 -23.66 -28.31
C GLU A 371 -17.67 -24.00 -26.98
N GLU A 372 -17.18 -25.02 -26.26
CA GLU A 372 -17.78 -25.45 -24.99
C GLU A 372 -17.39 -24.55 -23.81
N GLN A 373 -16.31 -23.76 -23.95
CA GLN A 373 -15.75 -22.92 -22.87
C GLN A 373 -15.59 -21.44 -23.26
N VAL A 374 -16.32 -20.96 -24.28
CA VAL A 374 -16.18 -19.58 -24.81
C VAL A 374 -16.26 -18.55 -23.70
N THR A 375 -17.24 -18.66 -22.80
CA THR A 375 -17.46 -17.68 -21.73
C THR A 375 -16.26 -17.59 -20.78
N THR A 376 -15.77 -18.74 -20.29
CA THR A 376 -14.58 -18.79 -19.43
C THR A 376 -13.34 -18.26 -20.14
N ALA A 377 -13.14 -18.63 -21.42
CA ALA A 377 -12.01 -18.15 -22.21
C ALA A 377 -12.06 -16.63 -22.42
N VAL A 378 -13.23 -16.06 -22.72
CA VAL A 378 -13.43 -14.61 -22.86
C VAL A 378 -13.12 -13.88 -21.55
N VAL A 379 -13.61 -14.39 -20.41
CA VAL A 379 -13.37 -13.77 -19.11
C VAL A 379 -11.88 -13.81 -18.73
N VAL A 380 -11.22 -14.96 -18.91
CA VAL A 380 -9.78 -15.13 -18.61
C VAL A 380 -8.92 -14.23 -19.50
N THR A 381 -9.18 -14.22 -20.81
CA THR A 381 -8.43 -13.38 -21.76
C THR A 381 -8.68 -11.89 -21.49
N GLY A 382 -9.91 -11.49 -21.17
CA GLY A 382 -10.23 -10.13 -20.74
C GLY A 382 -9.49 -9.72 -19.47
N ALA A 383 -9.36 -10.62 -18.50
CA ALA A 383 -8.59 -10.36 -17.28
C ALA A 383 -7.08 -10.19 -17.55
N LEU A 384 -6.50 -10.99 -18.46
CA LEU A 384 -5.10 -10.84 -18.89
C LEU A 384 -4.85 -9.51 -19.61
N VAL A 385 -5.73 -9.12 -20.54
CA VAL A 385 -5.65 -7.83 -21.23
C VAL A 385 -5.78 -6.67 -20.24
N HIS A 386 -6.65 -6.82 -19.23
CA HIS A 386 -6.77 -5.82 -18.17
C HIS A 386 -5.46 -5.69 -17.40
N TYR A 387 -4.85 -6.80 -17.00
CA TYR A 387 -3.57 -6.79 -16.30
C TYR A 387 -2.45 -6.12 -17.11
N VAL A 388 -2.35 -6.42 -18.42
CA VAL A 388 -1.40 -5.73 -19.32
C VAL A 388 -1.67 -4.23 -19.39
N THR A 389 -2.94 -3.84 -19.43
CA THR A 389 -3.36 -2.42 -19.42
C THR A 389 -2.92 -1.73 -18.13
N ILE A 390 -3.05 -2.39 -16.97
CA ILE A 390 -2.58 -1.87 -15.67
C ILE A 390 -1.07 -1.62 -15.69
N ILE A 391 -0.27 -2.54 -16.23
CA ILE A 391 1.20 -2.39 -16.33
C ILE A 391 1.58 -1.17 -17.18
N ILE A 392 0.97 -1.03 -18.36
CA ILE A 392 1.24 0.07 -19.29
C ILE A 392 0.81 1.40 -18.65
N MET A 393 -0.42 1.46 -18.14
CA MET A 393 -0.99 2.66 -17.55
C MET A 393 -0.22 3.10 -16.30
N THR A 394 0.33 2.17 -15.51
CA THR A 394 1.18 2.50 -14.35
C THR A 394 2.40 3.34 -14.73
N LYS A 395 3.07 3.02 -15.85
CA LYS A 395 4.21 3.81 -16.34
C LYS A 395 3.77 5.20 -16.81
N ILE A 396 2.65 5.28 -17.53
CA ILE A 396 2.07 6.54 -18.02
C ILE A 396 1.69 7.43 -16.83
N ASN A 397 0.94 6.89 -15.87
CA ASN A 397 0.51 7.59 -14.67
C ASN A 397 1.68 8.13 -13.85
N ARG A 398 2.79 7.38 -13.75
CA ARG A 398 4.00 7.86 -13.06
C ARG A 398 4.60 9.07 -13.76
N CYS A 399 4.70 9.02 -15.10
CA CYS A 399 5.20 10.16 -15.89
C CYS A 399 4.29 11.39 -15.75
N VAL A 400 2.97 11.19 -15.87
CA VAL A 400 1.98 12.25 -15.75
C VAL A 400 2.00 12.86 -14.34
N ALA A 401 1.99 12.05 -13.29
CA ALA A 401 2.02 12.53 -11.91
C ALA A 401 3.30 13.32 -11.59
N LEU A 402 4.46 12.90 -12.09
CA LEU A 402 5.71 13.65 -11.96
C LEU A 402 5.63 15.00 -12.68
N LYS A 403 5.19 15.02 -13.95
CA LYS A 403 5.04 16.27 -14.72
C LYS A 403 4.05 17.24 -14.08
N LEU A 404 2.93 16.75 -13.57
CA LEU A 404 1.95 17.57 -12.86
C LEU A 404 2.52 18.13 -11.54
N CYS A 405 3.34 17.35 -10.83
CA CYS A 405 4.00 17.79 -9.61
C CYS A 405 5.09 18.85 -9.89
N ASP A 406 5.91 18.64 -10.92
CA ASP A 406 6.91 19.62 -11.37
C ASP A 406 6.25 20.92 -11.83
N PHE A 407 5.12 20.79 -12.52
CA PHE A 407 4.28 21.91 -12.90
C PHE A 407 3.58 22.56 -11.71
N GLU A 408 3.64 22.08 -10.48
CA GLU A 408 3.08 22.80 -9.32
C GLU A 408 4.15 23.57 -8.54
N MET A 409 5.42 23.17 -8.68
CA MET A 409 6.59 23.72 -7.97
C MET A 409 6.44 23.67 -6.44
N PRO A 410 6.44 22.47 -5.82
CA PRO A 410 6.38 22.33 -4.35
C PRO A 410 7.59 22.99 -3.65
N ARG A 411 7.36 23.50 -2.43
CA ARG A 411 8.34 24.29 -1.66
C ARG A 411 9.40 23.43 -0.98
N THR A 412 8.97 22.29 -0.42
CA THR A 412 9.74 21.35 0.40
C THR A 412 9.72 19.97 -0.21
N PHE A 413 10.65 19.11 0.24
CA PHE A 413 10.70 17.74 -0.25
C PHE A 413 9.50 16.93 0.27
N SER A 414 9.12 17.09 1.55
CA SER A 414 7.92 16.47 2.12
C SER A 414 6.63 16.86 1.38
N GLU A 415 6.45 18.14 1.02
CA GLU A 415 5.30 18.59 0.24
C GLU A 415 5.28 17.97 -1.18
N ARG A 416 6.44 17.91 -1.84
CA ARG A 416 6.58 17.22 -3.14
C ARG A 416 6.13 15.76 -3.04
N GLU A 417 6.62 15.04 -2.03
CA GLU A 417 6.28 13.63 -1.82
C GLU A 417 4.77 13.45 -1.57
N SER A 418 4.18 14.28 -0.70
CA SER A 418 2.75 14.25 -0.40
C SER A 418 1.87 14.51 -1.62
N ARG A 419 2.15 15.60 -2.37
CA ARG A 419 1.35 15.95 -3.56
C ARG A 419 1.51 14.96 -4.70
N PHE A 420 2.71 14.41 -4.89
CA PHE A 420 2.93 13.30 -5.81
C PHE A 420 2.13 12.06 -5.39
N THR A 421 2.13 11.73 -4.10
CA THR A 421 1.38 10.59 -3.53
C THR A 421 -0.10 10.65 -3.86
N ILE A 422 -0.76 11.78 -3.59
CA ILE A 422 -2.19 11.94 -3.85
C ILE A 422 -2.49 11.75 -5.34
N ARG A 423 -1.76 12.45 -6.21
CA ARG A 423 -2.02 12.39 -7.67
C ARG A 423 -1.78 11.01 -8.23
N PHE A 424 -0.65 10.40 -7.90
CA PHE A 424 -0.33 9.07 -8.40
C PHE A 424 -1.31 8.02 -7.85
N PHE A 425 -1.69 8.11 -6.56
CA PHE A 425 -2.71 7.22 -5.99
C PHE A 425 -4.06 7.36 -6.69
N THR A 426 -4.55 8.58 -6.93
CA THR A 426 -5.82 8.80 -7.66
C THR A 426 -5.79 8.17 -9.05
N LEU A 427 -4.71 8.38 -9.80
CA LEU A 427 -4.53 7.74 -11.12
C LEU A 427 -4.37 6.21 -11.00
N GLN A 428 -3.74 5.70 -9.95
CA GLN A 428 -3.64 4.25 -9.76
C GLN A 428 -4.97 3.61 -9.36
N PHE A 429 -5.77 4.31 -8.54
CA PHE A 429 -7.10 3.88 -8.11
C PHE A 429 -8.01 3.65 -9.32
N PHE A 430 -8.19 4.65 -10.18
CA PHE A 430 -9.03 4.49 -11.37
C PHE A 430 -8.45 3.48 -12.36
N THR A 431 -7.13 3.26 -12.40
CA THR A 431 -6.52 2.26 -13.29
C THR A 431 -6.92 0.85 -12.87
N HIS A 432 -6.93 0.57 -11.57
CA HIS A 432 -7.19 -0.77 -11.04
C HIS A 432 -8.69 -1.05 -10.86
N PHE A 433 -9.47 -0.06 -10.43
CA PHE A 433 -10.87 -0.27 -10.01
C PHE A 433 -11.90 0.11 -11.07
N SER A 434 -11.56 0.89 -12.12
CA SER A 434 -12.56 1.34 -13.13
C SER A 434 -13.30 0.19 -13.82
N SER A 435 -12.60 -0.87 -14.22
CA SER A 435 -13.24 -2.04 -14.81
C SER A 435 -14.12 -2.82 -13.83
N LEU A 436 -13.74 -2.86 -12.54
CA LEU A 436 -14.53 -3.54 -11.50
C LEU A 436 -15.80 -2.76 -11.20
N ILE A 437 -15.68 -1.43 -11.12
CA ILE A 437 -16.81 -0.49 -11.03
C ILE A 437 -17.75 -0.67 -12.24
N TYR A 438 -17.20 -0.80 -13.46
CA TYR A 438 -17.99 -1.04 -14.66
C TYR A 438 -18.78 -2.35 -14.56
N ILE A 439 -18.12 -3.47 -14.20
CA ILE A 439 -18.77 -4.78 -14.09
C ILE A 439 -19.81 -4.81 -12.98
N ALA A 440 -19.54 -4.16 -11.84
CA ALA A 440 -20.44 -4.14 -10.71
C ALA A 440 -21.71 -3.32 -10.98
N PHE A 441 -21.59 -2.15 -11.62
CA PHE A 441 -22.67 -1.16 -11.64
C PHE A 441 -23.24 -0.82 -13.02
N ILE A 442 -22.49 -1.04 -14.10
CA ILE A 442 -22.90 -0.63 -15.47
C ILE A 442 -23.27 -1.85 -16.32
N LEU A 443 -22.50 -2.93 -16.21
CA LEU A 443 -22.68 -4.14 -17.02
C LEU A 443 -24.10 -4.72 -16.84
N GLY A 444 -24.76 -5.04 -17.96
CA GLY A 444 -26.10 -5.62 -17.99
C GLY A 444 -27.27 -4.69 -17.62
N ARG A 445 -27.01 -3.43 -17.21
CA ARG A 445 -28.07 -2.51 -16.76
C ARG A 445 -28.63 -1.61 -17.87
N ILE A 446 -27.85 -1.36 -18.93
CA ILE A 446 -28.20 -0.42 -20.02
C ILE A 446 -28.70 -1.16 -21.28
N ASN A 447 -28.85 -2.49 -21.23
CA ASN A 447 -28.97 -3.32 -22.43
C ASN A 447 -30.37 -3.29 -23.08
N GLY A 448 -31.40 -2.83 -22.36
CA GLY A 448 -32.77 -2.82 -22.87
C GLY A 448 -33.44 -4.19 -22.78
N HIS A 449 -34.38 -4.47 -23.68
CA HIS A 449 -35.05 -5.77 -23.81
C HIS A 449 -34.70 -6.39 -25.17
N PRO A 450 -34.89 -7.72 -25.37
CA PRO A 450 -34.44 -8.40 -26.60
C PRO A 450 -34.94 -7.74 -27.90
N GLY A 451 -36.20 -7.28 -27.93
CA GLY A 451 -36.78 -6.57 -29.08
C GLY A 451 -36.21 -5.17 -29.37
N LYS A 452 -35.51 -4.53 -28.43
CA LYS A 452 -34.81 -3.25 -28.63
C LYS A 452 -33.56 -3.20 -27.74
N SER A 453 -32.55 -3.95 -28.15
CA SER A 453 -31.27 -3.98 -27.45
C SER A 453 -30.45 -2.72 -27.76
N THR A 454 -29.73 -2.17 -26.78
CA THR A 454 -28.80 -1.06 -27.04
C THR A 454 -27.56 -1.57 -27.77
N ARG A 455 -27.25 -0.95 -28.92
CA ARG A 455 -26.10 -1.30 -29.75
C ARG A 455 -25.04 -0.20 -29.70
N LEU A 456 -23.79 -0.58 -29.44
CA LEU A 456 -22.65 0.32 -29.48
C LEU A 456 -22.33 0.68 -30.94
N ALA A 457 -22.32 1.97 -31.24
CA ALA A 457 -22.15 2.50 -32.61
C ALA A 457 -23.12 1.90 -33.66
N GLY A 458 -24.27 1.38 -33.21
CA GLY A 458 -25.27 0.72 -34.06
C GLY A 458 -24.91 -0.69 -34.54
N LEU A 459 -23.69 -1.18 -34.27
CA LEU A 459 -23.15 -2.40 -34.86
C LEU A 459 -23.18 -3.60 -33.92
N TRP A 460 -22.85 -3.39 -32.63
CA TRP A 460 -22.61 -4.50 -31.69
C TRP A 460 -23.53 -4.39 -30.49
N LYS A 461 -24.30 -5.45 -30.19
CA LYS A 461 -25.07 -5.56 -28.94
C LYS A 461 -24.14 -5.43 -27.72
N LEU A 462 -24.53 -4.63 -26.71
CA LEU A 462 -23.77 -4.51 -25.47
C LEU A 462 -23.72 -5.85 -24.71
N GLU A 463 -22.62 -6.11 -24.01
CA GLU A 463 -22.42 -7.32 -23.20
C GLU A 463 -23.50 -7.45 -22.12
N GLU A 464 -24.25 -8.55 -22.15
CA GLU A 464 -25.23 -8.94 -21.13
C GLU A 464 -24.53 -9.78 -20.05
N CYS A 465 -24.97 -9.65 -18.80
CA CYS A 465 -24.47 -10.51 -17.74
C CYS A 465 -24.88 -11.96 -17.99
N HIS A 466 -24.06 -12.89 -17.51
CA HIS A 466 -24.38 -14.32 -17.54
C HIS A 466 -25.73 -14.59 -16.87
N ALA A 467 -26.44 -15.67 -17.26
CA ALA A 467 -27.78 -15.96 -16.73
C ALA A 467 -27.82 -16.08 -15.18
N SER A 468 -26.70 -16.52 -14.59
CA SER A 468 -26.47 -16.63 -13.15
C SER A 468 -26.26 -15.27 -12.44
N GLY A 469 -25.98 -14.20 -13.19
CA GLY A 469 -25.75 -12.84 -12.69
C GLY A 469 -24.32 -12.33 -12.92
N CYS A 470 -24.14 -11.00 -12.81
CA CYS A 470 -22.86 -10.32 -13.03
C CYS A 470 -21.84 -10.51 -11.87
N MET A 471 -22.29 -11.02 -10.72
CA MET A 471 -21.42 -11.21 -9.55
C MET A 471 -20.30 -12.21 -9.83
N MET A 472 -20.55 -13.23 -10.65
CA MET A 472 -19.52 -14.18 -11.07
C MET A 472 -18.41 -13.52 -11.89
N ASP A 473 -18.77 -12.61 -12.82
CA ASP A 473 -17.80 -11.89 -13.63
C ASP A 473 -16.91 -10.99 -12.75
N LEU A 474 -17.52 -10.35 -11.75
CA LEU A 474 -16.82 -9.55 -10.76
C LEU A 474 -15.86 -10.41 -9.92
N PHE A 475 -16.33 -11.56 -9.43
CA PHE A 475 -15.53 -12.52 -8.65
C PHE A 475 -14.33 -13.03 -9.46
N VAL A 476 -14.56 -13.55 -10.68
CA VAL A 476 -13.49 -14.12 -11.51
C VAL A 476 -12.46 -13.05 -11.83
N GLN A 477 -12.91 -11.85 -12.20
CA GLN A 477 -12.00 -10.76 -12.48
C GLN A 477 -11.18 -10.35 -11.25
N MET A 478 -11.81 -10.24 -10.08
CA MET A 478 -11.10 -9.90 -8.85
C MET A 478 -10.10 -11.00 -8.45
N ALA A 479 -10.48 -12.27 -8.54
CA ALA A 479 -9.62 -13.40 -8.22
C ALA A 479 -8.39 -13.45 -9.15
N ILE A 480 -8.59 -13.25 -10.46
CA ILE A 480 -7.48 -13.21 -11.42
C ILE A 480 -6.61 -11.98 -11.18
N ILE A 481 -7.18 -10.77 -11.06
CA ILE A 481 -6.37 -9.56 -10.88
C ILE A 481 -5.59 -9.61 -9.57
N MET A 482 -6.23 -9.96 -8.46
CA MET A 482 -5.57 -10.02 -7.16
C MET A 482 -4.53 -11.14 -7.13
N GLY A 483 -4.88 -12.34 -7.58
CA GLY A 483 -3.97 -13.48 -7.63
C GLY A 483 -2.78 -13.22 -8.55
N LEU A 484 -3.03 -12.77 -9.78
CA LEU A 484 -1.99 -12.51 -10.78
C LEU A 484 -1.11 -11.32 -10.38
N LYS A 485 -1.71 -10.19 -9.97
CA LYS A 485 -0.94 -9.02 -9.53
C LYS A 485 -0.04 -9.40 -8.37
N GLN A 486 -0.57 -10.07 -7.35
CA GLN A 486 0.23 -10.35 -6.17
C GLN A 486 1.32 -11.38 -6.44
N THR A 487 0.99 -12.48 -7.13
CA THR A 487 1.99 -13.50 -7.43
C THR A 487 3.06 -12.97 -8.39
N LEU A 488 2.67 -12.26 -9.45
CA LEU A 488 3.63 -11.72 -10.41
C LEU A 488 4.42 -10.55 -9.82
N SER A 489 3.83 -9.68 -8.99
CA SER A 489 4.56 -8.59 -8.34
C SER A 489 5.66 -9.17 -7.46
N ASN A 490 5.31 -10.05 -6.51
CA ASN A 490 6.26 -10.75 -5.64
C ASN A 490 7.36 -11.47 -6.43
N CYS A 491 6.99 -12.15 -7.53
CA CYS A 491 7.95 -12.81 -8.41
C CYS A 491 8.90 -11.82 -9.11
N VAL A 492 8.36 -10.78 -9.75
CA VAL A 492 9.16 -9.77 -10.47
C VAL A 492 10.07 -9.01 -9.52
N GLU A 493 9.55 -8.64 -8.37
CA GLU A 493 10.23 -7.89 -7.33
C GLU A 493 11.40 -8.66 -6.71
N TYR A 494 11.31 -9.99 -6.62
CA TYR A 494 12.44 -10.83 -6.23
C TYR A 494 13.40 -11.13 -7.41
N LEU A 495 12.86 -11.58 -8.54
CA LEU A 495 13.64 -12.11 -9.66
C LEU A 495 14.42 -11.00 -10.37
N VAL A 496 13.82 -9.82 -10.62
CA VAL A 496 14.51 -8.75 -11.38
C VAL A 496 15.75 -8.24 -10.64
N PRO A 497 15.69 -7.87 -9.34
CA PRO A 497 16.89 -7.47 -8.59
C PRO A 497 17.90 -8.61 -8.45
N TRP A 498 17.45 -9.85 -8.26
CA TRP A 498 18.34 -11.01 -8.12
C TRP A 498 19.11 -11.31 -9.41
N VAL A 499 18.41 -11.38 -10.55
CA VAL A 499 19.03 -11.59 -11.88
C VAL A 499 19.99 -10.45 -12.19
N THR A 500 19.57 -9.19 -11.96
CA THR A 500 20.41 -8.02 -12.21
C THR A 500 21.69 -8.05 -11.37
N HIS A 501 21.58 -8.38 -10.09
CA HIS A 501 22.73 -8.51 -9.20
C HIS A 501 23.66 -9.66 -9.64
N LYS A 502 23.11 -10.83 -9.98
CA LYS A 502 23.87 -11.99 -10.43
C LYS A 502 24.62 -11.70 -11.73
N CYS A 503 23.96 -11.08 -12.72
CA CYS A 503 24.60 -10.67 -13.97
C CYS A 503 25.72 -9.65 -13.75
N ARG A 504 25.52 -8.64 -12.89
CA ARG A 504 26.58 -7.66 -12.56
C ARG A 504 27.75 -8.30 -11.84
N SER A 505 27.47 -9.20 -10.89
CA SER A 505 28.50 -9.94 -10.14
C SER A 505 29.32 -10.86 -11.04
N LEU A 506 28.68 -11.57 -11.98
CA LEU A 506 29.36 -12.41 -12.97
C LEU A 506 30.28 -11.58 -13.89
N ARG A 507 29.77 -10.48 -14.47
CA ARG A 507 30.59 -9.56 -15.29
C ARG A 507 31.76 -8.95 -14.50
N ALA A 508 31.56 -8.67 -13.21
CA ALA A 508 32.60 -8.16 -12.33
C ALA A 508 33.66 -9.23 -12.01
N SER A 509 33.27 -10.50 -11.90
CA SER A 509 34.17 -11.64 -11.68
C SER A 509 35.01 -11.95 -12.93
N GLU A 510 34.43 -11.85 -14.12
CA GLU A 510 35.15 -12.02 -15.40
C GLU A 510 36.23 -10.96 -15.62
N SER A 511 36.08 -9.76 -15.05
CA SER A 511 37.09 -8.70 -15.12
C SER A 511 38.37 -9.01 -14.30
N GLY A 512 38.48 -10.19 -13.69
CA GLY A 512 39.76 -10.86 -13.40
C GLY A 512 40.63 -10.33 -12.25
N HIS A 513 40.19 -9.33 -11.48
CA HIS A 513 40.97 -8.80 -10.34
C HIS A 513 40.10 -8.57 -9.11
N LEU A 514 40.30 -9.40 -8.08
CA LEU A 514 39.75 -9.16 -6.75
C LEU A 514 40.63 -8.10 -6.05
N PRO A 515 40.06 -6.97 -5.59
CA PRO A 515 40.84 -5.94 -4.89
C PRO A 515 41.56 -6.54 -3.68
N ARG A 516 42.86 -6.26 -3.55
CA ARG A 516 43.66 -6.63 -2.35
C ARG A 516 43.19 -5.85 -1.13
N ASP A 517 42.85 -4.57 -1.32
CA ASP A 517 42.34 -3.70 -0.27
C ASP A 517 40.94 -4.16 0.19
N PRO A 518 40.75 -4.53 1.48
CA PRO A 518 39.47 -4.94 2.01
C PRO A 518 38.41 -3.83 1.93
N GLU A 519 38.78 -2.56 2.04
CA GLU A 519 37.84 -1.44 1.94
C GLU A 519 37.31 -1.31 0.52
N LEU A 520 38.20 -1.33 -0.47
CA LEU A 520 37.81 -1.29 -1.88
C LEU A 520 36.91 -2.46 -2.25
N ARG A 521 37.18 -3.65 -1.68
CA ARG A 521 36.35 -4.84 -1.88
C ARG A 521 34.93 -4.63 -1.34
N ASP A 522 34.78 -4.00 -0.17
CA ASP A 522 33.48 -3.69 0.42
C ASP A 522 32.72 -2.63 -0.39
N TRP A 523 33.38 -1.55 -0.79
CA TRP A 523 32.77 -0.49 -1.59
C TRP A 523 32.34 -0.99 -2.96
N ARG A 524 33.16 -1.82 -3.62
CA ARG A 524 32.83 -2.46 -4.89
C ARG A 524 31.66 -3.44 -4.73
N ARG A 525 31.59 -4.20 -3.63
CA ARG A 525 30.44 -5.08 -3.34
C ARG A 525 29.14 -4.28 -3.23
N ASN A 526 29.15 -3.18 -2.47
CA ASN A 526 28.00 -2.28 -2.33
C ASN A 526 27.63 -1.61 -3.67
N TYR A 527 28.61 -1.23 -4.47
CA TYR A 527 28.40 -0.65 -5.79
C TYR A 527 27.65 -1.60 -6.73
N LEU A 528 27.94 -2.91 -6.69
CA LEU A 528 27.31 -3.93 -7.53
C LEU A 528 25.84 -4.22 -7.15
N LEU A 529 25.36 -3.74 -6.00
CA LEU A 529 23.95 -3.85 -5.60
C LEU A 529 23.05 -2.96 -6.47
N ASN A 530 21.75 -3.24 -6.47
CA ASN A 530 20.79 -2.48 -7.26
C ASN A 530 20.62 -1.06 -6.70
N PRO A 531 20.61 -0.02 -7.57
CA PRO A 531 20.39 1.35 -7.12
C PRO A 531 18.99 1.52 -6.53
N VAL A 532 18.88 2.38 -5.53
CA VAL A 532 17.61 2.78 -4.91
C VAL A 532 17.35 4.25 -5.19
N ASN A 533 16.08 4.59 -5.40
CA ASN A 533 15.63 5.95 -5.64
C ASN A 533 14.96 6.50 -4.38
N THR A 534 14.77 7.81 -4.32
CA THR A 534 14.07 8.46 -3.20
C THR A 534 12.61 7.99 -3.08
N PHE A 535 12.01 7.52 -4.17
CA PHE A 535 10.66 6.97 -4.24
C PHE A 535 10.59 5.44 -4.09
N SER A 536 11.68 4.74 -3.77
CA SER A 536 11.63 3.28 -3.65
C SER A 536 10.65 2.82 -2.56
N LEU A 537 10.68 3.43 -1.37
CA LEU A 537 9.73 3.10 -0.29
C LEU A 537 8.28 3.49 -0.64
N PHE A 538 8.10 4.51 -1.49
CA PHE A 538 6.80 4.94 -1.96
C PHE A 538 6.12 3.87 -2.82
N ASP A 539 6.89 3.21 -3.69
CA ASP A 539 6.40 2.12 -4.54
C ASP A 539 5.90 0.95 -3.66
N GLU A 540 6.60 0.62 -2.55
CA GLU A 540 6.17 -0.44 -1.60
C GLU A 540 4.86 -0.07 -0.87
N PHE A 541 4.71 1.19 -0.42
CA PHE A 541 3.45 1.63 0.19
C PHE A 541 2.31 1.60 -0.84
N MET A 542 2.55 2.04 -2.08
CA MET A 542 1.53 2.06 -3.13
C MET A 542 0.96 0.67 -3.39
N GLU A 543 1.81 -0.35 -3.48
CA GLU A 543 1.40 -1.73 -3.66
C GLU A 543 0.43 -2.18 -2.55
N MET A 544 0.81 -1.93 -1.30
CA MET A 544 0.00 -2.29 -0.14
C MET A 544 -1.30 -1.50 -0.03
N MET A 545 -1.33 -0.22 -0.42
CA MET A 545 -2.56 0.57 -0.45
C MET A 545 -3.57 0.03 -1.49
N ILE A 546 -3.09 -0.39 -2.65
CA ILE A 546 -3.96 -1.00 -3.67
C ILE A 546 -4.44 -2.38 -3.21
N GLN A 547 -3.60 -3.19 -2.55
CA GLN A 547 -4.04 -4.46 -1.94
C GLN A 547 -5.13 -4.21 -0.89
N TYR A 548 -4.95 -3.22 0.00
CA TYR A 548 -5.96 -2.82 0.97
C TYR A 548 -7.29 -2.44 0.29
N GLY A 549 -7.23 -1.69 -0.82
CA GLY A 549 -8.39 -1.37 -1.65
C GLY A 549 -9.11 -2.61 -2.20
N PHE A 550 -8.39 -3.59 -2.74
CA PHE A 550 -9.00 -4.86 -3.17
C PHE A 550 -9.64 -5.62 -2.01
N THR A 551 -9.02 -5.64 -0.83
CA THR A 551 -9.57 -6.36 0.35
C THR A 551 -10.79 -5.71 0.99
N THR A 552 -11.08 -4.44 0.69
CA THR A 552 -12.14 -3.68 1.37
C THR A 552 -13.27 -3.24 0.44
N ILE A 553 -12.97 -2.75 -0.77
CA ILE A 553 -13.97 -2.10 -1.64
C ILE A 553 -14.97 -3.09 -2.26
N PHE A 554 -14.48 -4.25 -2.71
CA PHE A 554 -15.27 -5.27 -3.42
C PHE A 554 -15.34 -6.59 -2.64
N VAL A 555 -15.19 -6.53 -1.32
CA VAL A 555 -15.12 -7.72 -0.47
C VAL A 555 -16.41 -8.53 -0.44
N ALA A 556 -17.56 -7.88 -0.67
CA ALA A 556 -18.85 -8.55 -0.83
C ALA A 556 -18.87 -9.58 -1.98
N ALA A 557 -18.04 -9.40 -3.01
CA ALA A 557 -17.97 -10.32 -4.15
C ALA A 557 -16.96 -11.47 -3.95
N PHE A 558 -15.97 -11.29 -3.07
CA PHE A 558 -14.92 -12.28 -2.85
C PHE A 558 -14.50 -12.39 -1.38
N PRO A 559 -15.15 -13.25 -0.59
CA PRO A 559 -14.89 -13.37 0.85
C PRO A 559 -13.50 -13.92 1.20
N LEU A 560 -12.82 -14.60 0.26
CA LEU A 560 -11.45 -15.09 0.46
C LEU A 560 -10.37 -14.04 0.17
N ALA A 561 -10.73 -12.81 -0.23
CA ALA A 561 -9.76 -11.75 -0.49
C ALA A 561 -8.82 -11.50 0.71
N PRO A 562 -9.29 -11.39 1.96
CA PRO A 562 -8.41 -11.17 3.10
C PRO A 562 -7.44 -12.33 3.36
N LEU A 563 -7.84 -13.57 3.02
CA LEU A 563 -6.97 -14.74 3.14
C LEU A 563 -5.82 -14.70 2.12
N LEU A 564 -6.11 -14.35 0.87
CA LEU A 564 -5.08 -14.17 -0.16
C LEU A 564 -4.13 -13.01 0.20
N ALA A 565 -4.67 -11.90 0.71
CA ALA A 565 -3.88 -10.77 1.19
C ALA A 565 -3.02 -11.12 2.42
N LEU A 566 -3.50 -11.99 3.32
CA LEU A 566 -2.72 -12.46 4.46
C LEU A 566 -1.51 -13.28 4.00
N PHE A 567 -1.72 -14.25 3.11
CA PHE A 567 -0.62 -15.07 2.56
C PHE A 567 0.38 -14.20 1.80
N SER A 568 -0.14 -13.28 0.98
CA SER A 568 0.63 -12.26 0.29
C SER A 568 1.55 -11.50 1.24
N ASN A 569 0.99 -10.86 2.28
CA ASN A 569 1.75 -10.04 3.21
C ASN A 569 2.84 -10.84 3.96
N LEU A 570 2.58 -12.11 4.28
CA LEU A 570 3.59 -12.97 4.93
C LEU A 570 4.81 -13.18 4.04
N VAL A 571 4.59 -13.32 2.73
CA VAL A 571 5.65 -13.40 1.72
C VAL A 571 6.30 -12.02 1.53
N GLU A 572 5.50 -10.97 1.41
CA GLU A 572 5.90 -9.58 1.18
C GLU A 572 6.88 -9.07 2.23
N ILE A 573 6.53 -9.19 3.52
CA ILE A 573 7.38 -8.76 4.65
C ILE A 573 8.81 -9.33 4.51
N ARG A 574 8.93 -10.56 4.02
CA ARG A 574 10.23 -11.25 3.86
C ARG A 574 10.90 -10.91 2.55
N LEU A 575 10.15 -10.77 1.46
CA LEU A 575 10.67 -10.32 0.18
C LEU A 575 11.27 -8.92 0.30
N ASP A 576 10.55 -7.98 0.89
CA ASP A 576 11.04 -6.63 1.16
C ASP A 576 12.29 -6.62 2.03
N ALA A 577 12.29 -7.40 3.12
CA ALA A 577 13.45 -7.53 3.99
C ALA A 577 14.68 -8.06 3.23
N ILE A 578 14.50 -9.09 2.39
CA ILE A 578 15.59 -9.67 1.58
C ILE A 578 16.06 -8.67 0.52
N LYS A 579 15.12 -8.04 -0.19
CA LYS A 579 15.37 -7.03 -1.22
C LYS A 579 16.21 -5.88 -0.66
N MET A 580 15.80 -5.28 0.45
CA MET A 580 16.45 -4.12 1.07
C MET A 580 17.81 -4.45 1.72
N VAL A 581 18.00 -5.67 2.24
CA VAL A 581 19.22 -6.06 2.97
C VAL A 581 20.28 -6.73 2.08
N TRP A 582 19.87 -7.46 1.04
CA TRP A 582 20.78 -8.27 0.20
C TRP A 582 20.94 -7.78 -1.23
N LEU A 583 19.90 -7.21 -1.84
CA LEU A 583 19.86 -7.00 -3.30
C LEU A 583 19.93 -5.52 -3.69
N GLN A 584 19.58 -4.61 -2.78
CA GLN A 584 19.58 -3.17 -2.99
C GLN A 584 20.70 -2.48 -2.22
N ARG A 585 21.10 -1.31 -2.70
CA ARG A 585 21.94 -0.38 -1.92
C ARG A 585 21.12 0.16 -0.74
N ARG A 586 21.80 0.48 0.36
CA ARG A 586 21.17 0.96 1.59
C ARG A 586 20.35 2.22 1.34
N LEU A 587 19.09 2.23 1.78
CA LEU A 587 18.27 3.43 1.75
C LEU A 587 18.84 4.50 2.69
N VAL A 588 18.70 5.76 2.29
CA VAL A 588 19.11 6.90 3.13
C VAL A 588 18.14 7.00 4.31
N PRO A 589 18.63 6.94 5.57
CA PRO A 589 17.75 6.99 6.73
C PRO A 589 17.04 8.34 6.88
N ARG A 590 15.71 8.30 7.01
CA ARG A 590 14.85 9.47 7.23
C ARG A 590 14.00 9.30 8.48
N LYS A 591 13.78 10.41 9.20
CA LYS A 591 12.80 10.46 10.29
C LYS A 591 11.40 10.61 9.72
N ALA A 592 10.42 10.01 10.38
CA ALA A 592 9.00 10.18 10.10
C ALA A 592 8.20 9.87 11.36
N LYS A 593 7.26 10.76 11.72
CA LYS A 593 6.34 10.56 12.86
C LYS A 593 5.07 9.79 12.48
N ASP A 594 4.76 9.73 11.20
CA ASP A 594 3.60 9.03 10.66
C ASP A 594 3.92 8.47 9.28
N ILE A 595 3.00 7.65 8.75
CA ILE A 595 3.07 7.16 7.37
C ILE A 595 2.75 8.27 6.36
N GLY A 596 2.61 9.53 6.80
CA GLY A 596 2.26 10.66 5.96
C GLY A 596 0.86 10.55 5.36
N THR A 597 0.77 10.98 4.10
CA THR A 597 -0.48 11.05 3.32
C THR A 597 -1.17 9.69 3.13
N TRP A 598 -0.45 8.59 3.32
CA TRP A 598 -1.03 7.24 3.26
C TRP A 598 -2.15 7.03 4.29
N LEU A 599 -2.14 7.70 5.43
CA LEU A 599 -3.25 7.62 6.39
C LEU A 599 -4.55 8.21 5.81
N GLN A 600 -4.45 9.36 5.14
CA GLN A 600 -5.61 10.00 4.47
C GLN A 600 -6.12 9.13 3.31
N VAL A 601 -5.20 8.48 2.58
CA VAL A 601 -5.55 7.50 1.54
C VAL A 601 -6.34 6.33 2.12
N LEU A 602 -5.88 5.74 3.22
CA LEU A 602 -6.57 4.64 3.88
C LEU A 602 -7.97 5.06 4.39
N GLU A 603 -8.10 6.23 5.00
CA GLU A 603 -9.39 6.77 5.45
C GLU A 603 -10.36 6.97 4.27
N THR A 604 -9.85 7.44 3.13
CA THR A 604 -10.62 7.60 1.89
C THR A 604 -11.08 6.27 1.34
N ILE A 605 -10.19 5.26 1.25
CA ILE A 605 -10.54 3.91 0.83
C ILE A 605 -11.60 3.31 1.77
N GLY A 606 -11.48 3.52 3.08
CA GLY A 606 -12.45 3.03 4.05
C GLY A 606 -13.87 3.59 3.81
N VAL A 607 -14.00 4.87 3.46
CA VAL A 607 -15.31 5.47 3.11
C VAL A 607 -15.83 4.90 1.79
N LEU A 608 -14.99 4.83 0.76
CA LEU A 608 -15.36 4.24 -0.53
C LEU A 608 -15.77 2.77 -0.41
N ALA A 609 -15.16 2.02 0.51
CA ALA A 609 -15.50 0.63 0.75
C ALA A 609 -16.89 0.44 1.33
N VAL A 610 -17.33 1.31 2.25
CA VAL A 610 -18.71 1.28 2.77
C VAL A 610 -19.71 1.50 1.64
N ILE A 611 -19.47 2.55 0.84
CA ILE A 611 -20.34 2.94 -0.27
C ILE A 611 -20.39 1.83 -1.34
N ALA A 612 -19.23 1.31 -1.74
CA ALA A 612 -19.13 0.28 -2.77
C ALA A 612 -19.76 -1.04 -2.34
N ASN A 613 -19.51 -1.54 -1.12
CA ASN A 613 -20.12 -2.78 -0.65
C ASN A 613 -21.65 -2.65 -0.56
N GLY A 614 -22.16 -1.52 -0.06
CA GLY A 614 -23.61 -1.26 -0.03
C GLY A 614 -24.23 -1.29 -1.43
N MET A 615 -23.57 -0.68 -2.41
CA MET A 615 -24.02 -0.71 -3.81
C MET A 615 -23.89 -2.09 -4.46
N VAL A 616 -22.82 -2.86 -4.18
CA VAL A 616 -22.65 -4.22 -4.72
C VAL A 616 -23.77 -5.14 -4.21
N ILE A 617 -24.12 -5.05 -2.92
CA ILE A 617 -25.22 -5.84 -2.35
C ILE A 617 -26.58 -5.42 -2.91
N ALA A 618 -26.79 -4.13 -3.18
CA ALA A 618 -28.05 -3.64 -3.72
C ALA A 618 -28.23 -3.95 -5.22
N PHE A 619 -27.19 -3.72 -6.03
CA PHE A 619 -27.27 -3.70 -7.48
C PHE A 619 -26.57 -4.87 -8.18
N THR A 620 -25.65 -5.58 -7.55
CA THR A 620 -24.95 -6.71 -8.18
C THR A 620 -25.39 -8.05 -7.60
N SER A 621 -25.64 -8.11 -6.30
CA SER A 621 -26.15 -9.30 -5.59
C SER A 621 -27.64 -9.52 -5.81
N GLU A 622 -28.04 -10.78 -5.75
CA GLU A 622 -29.43 -11.24 -5.76
C GLU A 622 -30.06 -11.29 -4.37
N PHE A 623 -29.39 -10.76 -3.34
CA PHE A 623 -29.91 -10.71 -1.98
C PHE A 623 -31.23 -9.91 -1.88
N ILE A 624 -31.27 -8.65 -2.34
CA ILE A 624 -32.46 -7.80 -2.22
C ILE A 624 -33.68 -8.37 -2.98
N PRO A 625 -33.56 -8.80 -4.25
CA PRO A 625 -34.66 -9.44 -4.96
C PRO A 625 -35.19 -10.72 -4.27
N ARG A 626 -34.30 -11.58 -3.74
CA ARG A 626 -34.69 -12.79 -2.99
C ARG A 626 -35.45 -12.46 -1.72
N VAL A 627 -34.99 -11.47 -0.97
CA VAL A 627 -35.67 -10.99 0.25
C VAL A 627 -37.05 -10.43 -0.09
N VAL A 628 -37.15 -9.58 -1.10
CA VAL A 628 -38.45 -9.02 -1.56
C VAL A 628 -39.41 -10.14 -1.98
N TYR A 629 -38.93 -11.13 -2.74
CA TYR A 629 -39.75 -12.29 -3.12
C TYR A 629 -40.22 -13.07 -1.90
N LYS A 630 -39.31 -13.41 -0.99
CA LYS A 630 -39.61 -14.15 0.25
C LYS A 630 -40.70 -13.49 1.09
N TYR A 631 -40.67 -12.15 1.23
CA TYR A 631 -41.60 -11.43 2.10
C TYR A 631 -42.86 -10.89 1.40
N ARG A 632 -42.94 -10.87 0.07
CA ARG A 632 -44.07 -10.27 -0.66
C ARG A 632 -44.80 -11.25 -1.58
N TYR A 633 -44.08 -12.17 -2.21
CA TYR A 633 -44.57 -13.01 -3.30
C TYR A 633 -44.46 -14.52 -3.03
N SER A 634 -43.82 -14.91 -1.93
CA SER A 634 -43.55 -16.31 -1.63
C SER A 634 -44.82 -17.15 -1.43
N PRO A 635 -44.75 -18.46 -1.72
CA PRO A 635 -45.83 -19.39 -1.42
C PRO A 635 -46.13 -19.45 0.10
N CYS A 636 -45.12 -19.23 0.95
CA CYS A 636 -45.26 -19.19 2.42
C CYS A 636 -46.25 -18.14 2.93
N LEU A 637 -46.55 -17.10 2.14
CA LEU A 637 -47.58 -16.11 2.48
C LEU A 637 -49.01 -16.61 2.22
N LYS A 638 -49.19 -17.51 1.26
CA LYS A 638 -50.51 -18.04 0.86
C LYS A 638 -50.83 -19.35 1.55
N GLU A 639 -49.81 -20.18 1.76
CA GLU A 639 -49.91 -21.48 2.40
C GLU A 639 -49.17 -21.41 3.73
N GLY A 640 -49.88 -21.39 4.86
CA GLY A 640 -49.30 -21.42 6.21
C GLY A 640 -48.56 -22.73 6.55
N ASN A 641 -48.15 -23.51 5.55
CA ASN A 641 -47.46 -24.78 5.69
C ASN A 641 -45.95 -24.55 5.75
N SER A 642 -45.33 -25.04 6.83
CA SER A 642 -43.91 -24.94 7.12
C SER A 642 -43.00 -25.85 6.27
N THR A 643 -43.56 -26.69 5.39
CA THR A 643 -42.81 -27.71 4.64
C THR A 643 -42.28 -27.22 3.29
N VAL A 644 -42.78 -26.10 2.77
CA VAL A 644 -42.38 -25.57 1.47
C VAL A 644 -41.30 -24.50 1.66
N ASP A 645 -40.20 -24.61 0.92
CA ASP A 645 -39.19 -23.56 0.88
C ASP A 645 -39.80 -22.26 0.31
N CYS A 646 -39.71 -21.16 1.06
CA CYS A 646 -40.31 -19.88 0.68
C CYS A 646 -39.71 -19.26 -0.58
N LEU A 647 -38.54 -19.72 -1.02
CA LEU A 647 -37.94 -19.28 -2.29
C LEU A 647 -38.40 -20.12 -3.49
N LYS A 648 -39.30 -21.10 -3.28
CA LYS A 648 -39.85 -21.89 -4.38
C LYS A 648 -40.57 -21.02 -5.41
N GLY A 649 -40.24 -21.21 -6.68
CA GLY A 649 -40.77 -20.44 -7.82
C GLY A 649 -40.09 -19.11 -8.08
N TYR A 650 -39.03 -18.77 -7.33
CA TYR A 650 -38.30 -17.51 -7.49
C TYR A 650 -37.73 -17.36 -8.90
N VAL A 651 -37.16 -18.43 -9.47
CA VAL A 651 -36.54 -18.38 -10.79
C VAL A 651 -37.56 -17.99 -11.85
N ASN A 652 -38.75 -18.60 -11.83
CA ASN A 652 -39.83 -18.28 -12.76
C ASN A 652 -40.38 -16.85 -12.56
N HIS A 653 -40.39 -16.35 -11.31
CA HIS A 653 -40.80 -14.97 -11.00
C HIS A 653 -39.76 -13.92 -11.45
N SER A 654 -38.47 -14.25 -11.42
CA SER A 654 -37.38 -13.31 -11.78
C SER A 654 -37.12 -13.19 -13.28
N LEU A 655 -37.78 -14.01 -14.10
CA LEU A 655 -37.63 -14.03 -15.54
C LEU A 655 -38.86 -13.41 -16.23
N SER A 656 -38.61 -12.44 -17.10
CA SER A 656 -39.63 -11.87 -17.99
C SER A 656 -39.79 -12.71 -19.25
N VAL A 657 -41.00 -12.71 -19.77
CA VAL A 657 -41.38 -13.40 -21.00
C VAL A 657 -41.17 -12.48 -22.20
N PHE A 658 -40.56 -13.00 -23.26
CA PHE A 658 -40.42 -12.33 -24.55
C PHE A 658 -41.01 -13.20 -25.67
N HIS A 659 -41.86 -12.62 -26.50
CA HIS A 659 -42.41 -13.31 -27.66
C HIS A 659 -41.45 -13.17 -28.84
N THR A 660 -41.05 -14.29 -29.44
CA THR A 660 -40.03 -14.31 -30.51
C THR A 660 -40.47 -13.56 -31.78
N LYS A 661 -41.78 -13.39 -31.99
CA LYS A 661 -42.36 -12.54 -33.05
C LYS A 661 -41.98 -11.06 -32.97
N ASP A 662 -41.57 -10.58 -31.79
CA ASP A 662 -41.26 -9.16 -31.57
C ASP A 662 -39.75 -8.87 -31.72
N PHE A 663 -38.95 -9.84 -32.20
CA PHE A 663 -37.56 -9.58 -32.61
C PHE A 663 -37.55 -8.70 -33.86
N GLN A 664 -36.67 -7.69 -33.87
CA GLN A 664 -36.48 -6.83 -35.05
C GLN A 664 -35.89 -7.57 -36.25
N ASP A 665 -35.13 -8.65 -36.00
CA ASP A 665 -34.48 -9.48 -37.02
C ASP A 665 -34.65 -10.97 -36.68
N PRO A 666 -35.79 -11.59 -37.04
CA PRO A 666 -36.07 -12.99 -36.73
C PRO A 666 -35.26 -13.97 -37.58
N ASP A 667 -34.76 -13.55 -38.76
CA ASP A 667 -34.18 -14.43 -39.79
C ASP A 667 -32.75 -14.92 -39.46
N GLY A 668 -32.16 -14.43 -38.36
CA GLY A 668 -30.81 -14.76 -37.93
C GLY A 668 -30.68 -15.85 -36.86
N ILE A 669 -31.77 -16.34 -36.26
CA ILE A 669 -31.71 -17.23 -35.09
C ILE A 669 -31.94 -18.69 -35.51
N GLU A 670 -30.90 -19.52 -35.40
CA GLU A 670 -30.97 -20.94 -35.73
C GLU A 670 -31.90 -21.68 -34.76
N GLY A 671 -32.90 -22.39 -35.30
CA GLY A 671 -33.90 -23.11 -34.52
C GLY A 671 -35.10 -22.28 -34.06
N SER A 672 -35.30 -21.07 -34.61
CA SER A 672 -36.46 -20.21 -34.29
C SER A 672 -37.81 -20.83 -34.66
N GLU A 673 -37.85 -21.76 -35.63
CA GLU A 673 -39.09 -22.30 -36.20
C GLU A 673 -40.03 -22.97 -35.17
N ASN A 674 -39.47 -23.52 -34.08
CA ASN A 674 -40.26 -24.22 -33.06
C ASN A 674 -40.41 -23.44 -31.74
N VAL A 675 -39.80 -22.26 -31.60
CA VAL A 675 -39.73 -21.52 -30.32
C VAL A 675 -40.55 -20.23 -30.40
N THR A 676 -41.73 -20.23 -29.77
CA THR A 676 -42.63 -19.06 -29.75
C THR A 676 -42.34 -18.09 -28.60
N LEU A 677 -41.61 -18.55 -27.58
CA LEU A 677 -41.36 -17.83 -26.34
C LEU A 677 -39.92 -18.04 -25.88
N CYS A 678 -39.25 -16.98 -25.47
CA CYS A 678 -38.00 -17.06 -24.71
C CYS A 678 -38.10 -16.22 -23.44
N ARG A 679 -37.30 -16.57 -22.43
CA ARG A 679 -37.21 -15.84 -21.16
C ARG A 679 -35.93 -15.02 -21.08
N TYR A 680 -35.98 -13.90 -20.40
CA TYR A 680 -34.81 -13.06 -20.12
C TYR A 680 -34.92 -12.44 -18.74
N ARG A 681 -33.78 -12.04 -18.17
CA ARG A 681 -33.68 -11.55 -16.80
C ARG A 681 -33.97 -10.06 -16.73
N ASP A 682 -35.23 -9.71 -16.49
CA ASP A 682 -35.67 -8.34 -16.17
C ASP A 682 -37.07 -8.40 -15.52
N TYR A 683 -37.61 -7.27 -15.05
CA TYR A 683 -38.98 -7.14 -14.55
C TYR A 683 -39.82 -6.26 -15.48
N ARG A 684 -40.36 -6.86 -16.55
CA ARG A 684 -41.16 -6.18 -17.58
C ARG A 684 -42.48 -6.91 -17.82
N ASN A 685 -43.52 -6.14 -18.13
CA ASN A 685 -44.84 -6.70 -18.40
C ASN A 685 -44.96 -7.07 -19.90
N PRO A 686 -45.42 -8.28 -20.25
CA PRO A 686 -45.91 -8.57 -21.61
C PRO A 686 -47.30 -7.92 -21.81
N PRO A 687 -47.65 -7.39 -23.00
CA PRO A 687 -46.90 -7.39 -24.26
C PRO A 687 -46.03 -6.13 -24.51
N ASP A 688 -46.24 -5.04 -23.77
CA ASP A 688 -45.62 -3.74 -24.09
C ASP A 688 -44.13 -3.65 -23.73
N TYR A 689 -43.60 -4.65 -23.02
CA TYR A 689 -42.22 -4.72 -22.54
C TYR A 689 -41.78 -3.52 -21.68
N ASN A 690 -42.73 -2.75 -21.15
CA ASN A 690 -42.47 -1.67 -20.21
C ASN A 690 -42.11 -2.23 -18.82
N PHE A 691 -41.38 -1.44 -18.03
CA PHE A 691 -41.02 -1.81 -16.66
C PHE A 691 -42.27 -2.07 -15.82
N SER A 692 -42.25 -3.18 -15.10
CA SER A 692 -43.32 -3.60 -14.19
C SER A 692 -43.37 -2.70 -12.94
N GLU A 693 -44.52 -2.65 -12.25
CA GLU A 693 -44.59 -2.09 -10.90
C GLU A 693 -43.58 -2.77 -9.94
N GLN A 694 -43.33 -4.07 -10.16
CA GLN A 694 -42.34 -4.84 -9.41
C GLN A 694 -40.92 -4.28 -9.57
N PHE A 695 -40.58 -3.79 -10.77
CA PHE A 695 -39.28 -3.18 -11.05
C PHE A 695 -39.07 -1.92 -10.20
N TRP A 696 -40.05 -1.01 -10.22
CA TRP A 696 -40.00 0.25 -9.48
C TRP A 696 -39.98 0.02 -7.97
N PHE A 697 -40.77 -0.93 -7.48
CA PHE A 697 -40.75 -1.32 -6.08
C PHE A 697 -39.37 -1.87 -5.67
N LEU A 698 -38.81 -2.79 -6.46
CA LEU A 698 -37.50 -3.37 -6.20
C LEU A 698 -36.39 -2.30 -6.23
N LEU A 699 -36.46 -1.35 -7.17
CA LEU A 699 -35.54 -0.22 -7.24
C LEU A 699 -35.62 0.66 -5.99
N ALA A 700 -36.83 0.95 -5.51
CA ALA A 700 -37.03 1.73 -4.27
C ALA A 700 -36.41 1.02 -3.06
N ILE A 701 -36.60 -0.30 -2.92
CA ILE A 701 -36.00 -1.08 -1.82
C ILE A 701 -34.47 -1.13 -1.94
N ARG A 702 -33.92 -1.28 -3.16
CA ARG A 702 -32.47 -1.23 -3.40
C ARG A 702 -31.87 0.11 -2.94
N LEU A 703 -32.49 1.23 -3.32
CA LEU A 703 -32.03 2.57 -2.93
C LEU A 703 -32.16 2.78 -1.42
N ALA A 704 -33.28 2.36 -0.82
CA ALA A 704 -33.48 2.44 0.63
C ALA A 704 -32.43 1.62 1.40
N PHE A 705 -32.08 0.43 0.90
CA PHE A 705 -31.02 -0.39 1.48
C PHE A 705 -29.65 0.31 1.43
N VAL A 706 -29.27 0.90 0.30
CA VAL A 706 -27.99 1.63 0.18
C VAL A 706 -27.91 2.77 1.19
N ILE A 707 -28.97 3.59 1.28
CA ILE A 707 -29.04 4.71 2.23
C ILE A 707 -28.93 4.18 3.66
N LEU A 708 -29.70 3.15 4.02
CA LEU A 708 -29.67 2.57 5.37
C LEU A 708 -28.29 1.99 5.70
N PHE A 709 -27.72 1.19 4.80
CA PHE A 709 -26.41 0.55 4.97
C PHE A 709 -25.31 1.58 5.19
N GLU A 710 -25.27 2.62 4.35
CA GLU A 710 -24.29 3.70 4.44
C GLU A 710 -24.41 4.45 5.77
N HIS A 711 -25.61 4.91 6.14
CA HIS A 711 -25.82 5.66 7.38
C HIS A 711 -25.51 4.82 8.62
N VAL A 712 -25.91 3.55 8.64
CA VAL A 712 -25.60 2.65 9.76
C VAL A 712 -24.08 2.45 9.87
N ALA A 713 -23.39 2.18 8.78
CA ALA A 713 -21.93 2.00 8.79
C ALA A 713 -21.20 3.28 9.21
N LEU A 714 -21.63 4.46 8.73
CA LEU A 714 -21.10 5.75 9.14
C LEU A 714 -21.36 6.04 10.63
N CYS A 715 -22.56 5.73 11.13
CA CYS A 715 -22.87 5.82 12.56
C CYS A 715 -21.93 4.95 13.40
N ILE A 716 -21.69 3.70 12.99
CA ILE A 716 -20.79 2.80 13.73
C ILE A 716 -19.34 3.32 13.66
N LYS A 717 -18.90 3.86 12.52
CA LYS A 717 -17.59 4.53 12.40
C LYS A 717 -17.46 5.68 13.41
N LEU A 718 -18.46 6.55 13.51
CA LEU A 718 -18.47 7.67 14.45
C LEU A 718 -18.43 7.19 15.90
N ILE A 719 -19.19 6.13 16.23
CA ILE A 719 -19.18 5.51 17.56
C ILE A 719 -17.80 4.92 17.87
N ALA A 720 -17.19 4.21 16.92
CA ALA A 720 -15.86 3.60 17.09
C ALA A 720 -14.78 4.67 17.30
N ALA A 721 -14.79 5.75 16.51
CA ALA A 721 -13.86 6.87 16.65
C ALA A 721 -14.07 7.65 17.96
N TRP A 722 -15.31 7.72 18.45
CA TRP A 722 -15.62 8.33 19.75
C TRP A 722 -15.15 7.44 20.92
N PHE A 723 -15.36 6.13 20.85
CA PHE A 723 -15.02 5.18 21.91
C PHE A 723 -13.51 4.92 22.00
N VAL A 724 -12.82 4.90 20.86
CA VAL A 724 -11.39 4.59 20.77
C VAL A 724 -10.60 5.87 20.49
N PRO A 725 -10.03 6.54 21.51
CA PRO A 725 -9.30 7.79 21.27
C PRO A 725 -8.01 7.54 20.48
N ASP A 726 -7.76 8.36 19.45
CA ASP A 726 -6.58 8.31 18.56
C ASP A 726 -5.24 8.12 19.28
N ILE A 727 -5.07 8.79 20.43
CA ILE A 727 -3.86 8.74 21.24
C ILE A 727 -4.24 8.19 22.62
N PRO A 728 -3.64 7.06 23.05
CA PRO A 728 -3.92 6.51 24.37
C PRO A 728 -3.49 7.48 25.48
N GLN A 729 -4.26 7.53 26.57
CA GLN A 729 -4.03 8.46 27.68
C GLN A 729 -2.63 8.30 28.31
N SER A 730 -2.13 7.07 28.38
CA SER A 730 -0.76 6.79 28.85
C SER A 730 0.31 7.54 28.04
N VAL A 731 0.13 7.63 26.72
CA VAL A 731 1.04 8.36 25.84
C VAL A 731 0.87 9.86 26.00
N LYS A 732 -0.36 10.38 26.10
CA LYS A 732 -0.60 11.81 26.36
C LYS A 732 0.08 12.25 27.67
N ASN A 733 -0.10 11.47 28.74
CA ASN A 733 0.49 11.74 30.05
C ASN A 733 2.02 11.68 29.99
N LYS A 734 2.60 10.69 29.31
CA LYS A 734 4.06 10.59 29.16
C LYS A 734 4.65 11.76 28.35
N VAL A 735 4.00 12.15 27.26
CA VAL A 735 4.43 13.31 26.46
C VAL A 735 4.33 14.59 27.28
N LEU A 736 3.27 14.76 28.08
CA LEU A 736 3.11 15.90 28.97
C LEU A 736 4.22 15.92 30.04
N GLU A 737 4.54 14.77 30.63
CA GLU A 737 5.62 14.60 31.60
C GLU A 737 6.98 15.02 31.00
N VAL A 738 7.31 14.53 29.79
CA VAL A 738 8.55 14.87 29.07
C VAL A 738 8.61 16.37 28.74
N LYS A 739 7.49 16.96 28.28
CA LYS A 739 7.40 18.40 28.02
C LYS A 739 7.60 19.22 29.30
N TYR A 740 6.97 18.81 30.39
CA TYR A 740 7.11 19.45 31.70
C TYR A 740 8.55 19.40 32.21
N GLN A 741 9.20 18.23 32.13
CA GLN A 741 10.61 18.06 32.49
C GLN A 741 11.51 18.99 31.67
N ARG A 742 11.33 19.03 30.34
CA ARG A 742 12.11 19.92 29.45
C ARG A 742 11.91 21.40 29.76
N LEU A 743 10.68 21.83 30.07
CA LEU A 743 10.39 23.20 30.48
C LEU A 743 11.03 23.53 31.84
N ARG A 744 11.03 22.58 32.78
CA ARG A 744 11.67 22.74 34.09
C ARG A 744 13.19 22.90 33.96
N GLU A 745 13.83 22.10 33.10
CA GLU A 745 15.24 22.23 32.78
C GLU A 745 15.56 23.59 32.12
N LYS A 746 14.76 24.01 31.14
CA LYS A 746 14.89 25.33 30.51
C LYS A 746 14.73 26.48 31.53
N MET A 747 13.77 26.37 32.46
CA MET A 747 13.58 27.36 33.51
C MET A 747 14.77 27.41 34.47
N TRP A 748 15.33 26.26 34.84
CA TRP A 748 16.51 26.18 35.70
C TRP A 748 17.75 26.79 35.04
N HIS A 749 18.02 26.45 33.76
CA HIS A 749 19.10 27.06 32.99
C HIS A 749 18.86 28.56 32.74
N GLY A 750 17.63 28.97 32.48
CA GLY A 750 17.26 30.38 32.33
C GLY A 750 17.48 31.19 33.62
N ARG A 751 17.11 30.63 34.79
CA ARG A 751 17.37 31.26 36.10
C ARG A 751 18.86 31.38 36.39
N GLN A 752 19.66 30.38 36.04
CA GLN A 752 21.13 30.48 36.18
C GLN A 752 21.72 31.57 35.28
N ARG A 753 21.13 31.82 34.10
CA ARG A 753 21.55 32.91 33.21
C ARG A 753 21.12 34.30 33.71
N LEU A 754 19.95 34.41 34.34
CA LEU A 754 19.39 35.68 34.84
C LEU A 754 19.82 36.05 36.26
N GLY A 755 20.18 35.07 37.09
CA GLY A 755 20.59 35.24 38.47
C GLY A 755 22.08 34.94 38.65
N GLY A 756 22.94 35.91 38.35
CA GLY A 756 24.27 35.93 38.95
C GLY A 756 24.10 35.98 40.47
N VAL A 757 24.70 35.03 41.18
CA VAL A 757 24.73 34.87 42.65
C VAL A 757 23.53 34.13 43.26
N GLY A 758 23.78 32.87 43.67
CA GLY A 758 22.90 32.09 44.54
C GLY A 758 22.80 30.62 44.14
N ALA A 759 23.77 29.80 44.58
CA ALA A 759 23.78 28.35 44.40
C ALA A 759 22.63 27.68 45.19
N GLY A 760 21.42 27.70 44.62
CA GLY A 760 20.32 26.85 45.06
C GLY A 760 20.51 25.44 44.51
N SER A 761 20.55 24.45 45.41
CA SER A 761 20.69 23.02 45.10
C SER A 761 19.74 22.57 43.98
N ARG A 762 20.26 21.77 43.05
CA ARG A 762 19.49 21.11 41.99
C ARG A 762 18.34 20.34 42.66
N PRO A 763 17.06 20.57 42.30
CA PRO A 763 15.99 19.77 42.86
C PRO A 763 16.21 18.30 42.47
N PRO A 764 15.93 17.34 43.36
CA PRO A 764 16.16 15.93 43.09
C PRO A 764 15.38 15.53 41.83
N MET A 765 16.10 15.01 40.83
CA MET A 765 15.50 14.29 39.71
C MET A 765 14.83 13.03 40.29
N PRO A 766 13.55 12.76 40.00
CA PRO A 766 13.02 11.43 40.27
C PRO A 766 13.86 10.44 39.47
N ALA A 767 14.34 9.38 40.13
CA ALA A 767 15.17 8.36 39.50
C ALA A 767 14.47 7.83 38.23
N HIS A 768 15.10 8.05 37.07
CA HIS A 768 14.69 7.35 35.86
C HIS A 768 14.85 5.85 36.11
N PRO A 769 13.86 5.01 35.78
CA PRO A 769 14.17 3.62 35.53
C PRO A 769 15.12 3.60 34.33
N THR A 770 16.31 3.05 34.54
CA THR A 770 17.22 2.64 33.48
C THR A 770 16.41 1.90 32.40
N PRO A 771 16.71 2.08 31.09
CA PRO A 771 16.15 1.22 30.06
C PRO A 771 16.86 -0.15 30.14
N ALA A 772 16.57 -0.88 31.21
CA ALA A 772 16.94 -2.27 31.43
C ALA A 772 15.65 -3.01 31.82
N SER A 773 15.36 -4.11 31.13
CA SER A 773 14.23 -5.02 31.33
C SER A 773 12.80 -4.47 31.14
N ILE A 774 12.35 -4.34 29.88
CA ILE A 774 10.95 -4.67 29.52
C ILE A 774 10.99 -5.90 28.60
N PHE A 775 11.51 -6.99 29.16
CA PHE A 775 11.24 -8.36 28.72
C PHE A 775 10.60 -9.00 29.94
N SER A 776 9.31 -9.35 29.82
CA SER A 776 8.43 -9.95 30.85
C SER A 776 7.32 -9.01 31.33
N ALA A 777 6.30 -8.86 30.49
CA ALA A 777 4.94 -8.61 30.96
C ALA A 777 3.98 -9.22 29.94
N ARG A 778 3.63 -10.49 30.18
CA ARG A 778 2.35 -11.06 29.74
C ARG A 778 1.25 -10.10 30.21
N SER A 779 0.44 -9.61 29.28
CA SER A 779 -0.88 -9.06 29.56
C SER A 779 -1.69 -9.24 28.29
N THR A 780 -2.25 -10.44 28.19
CA THR A 780 -3.61 -10.64 27.71
C THR A 780 -4.52 -9.74 28.53
N ASP A 781 -5.02 -8.67 27.93
CA ASP A 781 -6.23 -7.92 28.30
C ASP A 781 -6.56 -6.95 27.14
N VAL A 782 -6.99 -7.52 26.02
CA VAL A 782 -8.30 -7.42 25.32
C VAL A 782 -8.25 -8.43 24.18
#